data_AF-A0A8H5FE70-F1
#
_entry.id   AF-A0A8H5FE70-F1
#
_cell.length_a   1.000
_cell.length_b   1.000
_cell.length_c   1.000
_cell.angle_alpha   90.00
_cell.angle_beta   90.00
_cell.angle_gamma   90.00
#
_symmetry.space_group_name_H-M   'P 1'
#
loop_
_entity.id
_entity.type
_entity.pdbx_description
1 polymer ?
#
loop_
_entity_poly.entity_id
_entity_poly.type
_entity_poly.pdbx_seq_one_letter_code
_entity_poly.pdbx_strand_id
1 'polypeptide(L)'
;MRVNRSTLGVAVAAFVSLGLLLLATKNLGETLSPQGCRMSWMSPSYALQSKFDAAWTPLARRYSLWLYREVGWDSSSIGGGLPVLFIPGNAGSSHQVRSIASSASRQYYSNPHQIAPEFSARTGSHKPLDFFAVEFNEDLSAFHGTTLESQIDYTLKAVEYILSLYPPKTRVIVLGHSMGGVVAASLLPSSNISAIITMSTPYTLPPARFDNVIDAIYSKNAGVLKNDPTPIVSVCGGSTDMMIPSESCILPQSSQGGYRRTVFSSALEGAWSGVGHVEMVWCHQVRWRVARAALELGPYSTEEDRVGVLDKWLRDGHTLPASVIEPKPLVKDAAGTVIQLPQDKKMLVTIPRHDVTHLLPIPEERIPEGRKSGSARFTLMLSRGTIDAVGPQNPLPLRAFVYQCKGHDIAQSACLPVRPDVLKLIPTPVPNHPFPVPQSGSDESEGVVLFEAFLESLDPATTHIAVKLENGDGRGWAIANFGEEKDEALHAVSTISFVFGGAIVPIPSLRSLHNVIHFPNLLSHVLLVYRAKAIGNQIPRCKDSVFPPLLAHTSNPDETHYFPLTDHNDRRILLHTHTTGPFIDTARNPVRKGVSLDLYSSGISECTQSAQSIEISIDWPATLGRWATRYWTSTLVWTVGVVSLVIFYSWKPDGQIPPVSVSLNRYSNLLIRRLLPASFIFSVVPLPKSYYLGNAGEPVFAVVAPLILTISSGLVISTWWFLCVLLAIVGKSTRIFSRRSVERRNETSSVSRNTVISIALVFLVIFLFVPWQVAFLGCWVLQLYNCASAAPERSEDSSAVDGRLTRTSLDEKYEAEVANAKANNANFNSHLLLLMTWLLPLVAPILAVWVRTLATAGLTTPFNGDHNFLMVAPFLVLVDFASWTRTGLFSKARFEGVVSARWLFAMAAVVAFVAGSIKPYIVFHAVAIALAIIVSTKIGRRYWTGSPSKAANA
;
A
#
# COMPACT_ATOMS: atom_id res chain seq x y z
N MET A 1 14.30 -41.63 -3.81
CA MET A 1 14.10 -40.95 -2.51
C MET A 1 12.72 -41.40 -2.00
N ARG A 2 12.61 -42.19 -0.93
CA ARG A 2 11.28 -42.55 -0.38
C ARG A 2 10.74 -41.33 0.36
N VAL A 3 9.77 -40.63 -0.25
CA VAL A 3 9.13 -39.46 0.36
C VAL A 3 8.16 -39.93 1.44
N ASN A 4 8.28 -39.42 2.66
CA ASN A 4 7.34 -39.73 3.73
C ASN A 4 5.96 -39.13 3.41
N ARG A 5 4.88 -39.89 3.63
CA ARG A 5 3.50 -39.45 3.40
C ARG A 5 3.19 -38.10 4.08
N SER A 6 3.65 -37.90 5.31
CA SER A 6 3.41 -36.64 6.03
C SER A 6 4.11 -35.45 5.39
N THR A 7 5.34 -35.63 4.92
CA THR A 7 6.14 -34.59 4.27
C THR A 7 5.56 -34.23 2.91
N LEU A 8 5.08 -35.23 2.15
CA LEU A 8 4.32 -34.99 0.92
C LEU A 8 3.02 -34.23 1.21
N GLY A 9 2.28 -34.63 2.26
CA GLY A 9 1.03 -34.00 2.65
C GLY A 9 1.18 -32.50 2.98
N VAL A 10 2.22 -32.11 3.71
CA VAL A 10 2.49 -30.69 4.02
C VAL A 10 2.82 -29.90 2.75
N ALA A 11 3.64 -30.45 1.85
CA ALA A 11 3.98 -29.79 0.59
C ALA A 11 2.75 -29.60 -0.31
N VAL A 12 1.92 -30.64 -0.46
CA VAL A 12 0.67 -30.58 -1.23
C VAL A 12 -0.29 -29.55 -0.62
N ALA A 13 -0.49 -29.57 0.70
CA ALA A 13 -1.35 -28.60 1.39
C ALA A 13 -0.88 -27.15 1.17
N ALA A 14 0.44 -26.91 1.20
CA ALA A 14 1.02 -25.61 0.91
C ALA A 14 0.73 -25.14 -0.53
N PHE A 15 0.95 -25.99 -1.53
CA PHE A 15 0.70 -25.63 -2.93
C PHE A 15 -0.80 -25.45 -3.25
N VAL A 16 -1.68 -26.27 -2.66
CA VAL A 16 -3.13 -26.08 -2.78
C VAL A 16 -3.54 -24.75 -2.16
N SER A 17 -3.04 -24.45 -0.95
CA SER A 17 -3.32 -23.19 -0.27
C SER A 17 -2.82 -21.98 -1.08
N LEU A 18 -1.59 -22.05 -1.59
CA LEU A 18 -1.01 -21.00 -2.43
C LEU A 18 -1.78 -20.84 -3.74
N GLY A 19 -2.18 -21.94 -4.39
CA GLY A 19 -2.99 -21.92 -5.61
C GLY A 19 -4.35 -21.25 -5.39
N LEU A 20 -5.03 -21.57 -4.29
CA LEU A 20 -6.30 -20.94 -3.91
C LEU A 20 -6.14 -19.43 -3.63
N LEU A 21 -5.08 -19.04 -2.91
CA LEU A 21 -4.75 -17.64 -2.64
C LEU A 21 -4.45 -16.87 -3.95
N LEU A 22 -3.68 -17.46 -4.86
CA LEU A 22 -3.38 -16.84 -6.17
C LEU A 22 -4.64 -16.67 -7.03
N LEU A 23 -5.49 -17.70 -7.08
CA LEU A 23 -6.79 -17.62 -7.78
C LEU A 23 -7.67 -16.51 -7.19
N ALA A 24 -7.69 -16.38 -5.85
CA ALA A 24 -8.42 -15.34 -5.15
C ALA A 24 -7.89 -13.92 -5.46
N THR A 25 -6.59 -13.75 -5.74
CA THR A 25 -6.01 -12.44 -6.08
C THR A 25 -6.27 -11.98 -7.51
N LYS A 26 -6.53 -12.91 -8.46
CA LYS A 26 -6.50 -12.63 -9.90
C LYS A 26 -7.37 -11.45 -10.33
N ASN A 27 -8.58 -11.34 -9.77
CA ASN A 27 -9.55 -10.31 -10.15
C ASN A 27 -9.79 -9.28 -9.04
N LEU A 28 -8.93 -9.23 -8.02
CA LEU A 28 -9.18 -8.44 -6.82
C LEU A 28 -9.18 -6.94 -7.10
N GLY A 29 -8.18 -6.43 -7.84
CA GLY A 29 -8.05 -4.99 -8.14
C GLY A 29 -9.23 -4.42 -8.93
N GLU A 30 -9.78 -5.20 -9.87
CA GLU A 30 -10.90 -4.76 -10.73
C GLU A 30 -12.27 -4.83 -10.03
N THR A 31 -12.44 -5.77 -9.08
CA THR A 31 -13.74 -6.05 -8.46
C THR A 31 -13.96 -5.30 -7.16
N LEU A 32 -12.89 -5.05 -6.40
CA LEU A 32 -12.98 -4.51 -5.05
C LEU A 32 -13.20 -3.00 -5.01
N SER A 33 -12.64 -2.30 -5.99
CA SER A 33 -12.73 -0.86 -6.19
C SER A 33 -12.71 -0.64 -7.71
N PRO A 34 -13.87 -0.60 -8.37
CA PRO A 34 -13.93 -0.53 -9.82
C PRO A 34 -13.30 0.76 -10.36
N GLN A 35 -12.64 0.65 -11.52
CA GLN A 35 -11.95 1.75 -12.17
C GLN A 35 -12.72 2.28 -13.38
N GLY A 36 -12.85 3.60 -13.46
CA GLY A 36 -13.44 4.36 -14.57
C GLY A 36 -12.48 5.30 -15.28
N CYS A 37 -11.16 5.05 -15.24
CA CYS A 37 -10.19 5.98 -15.80
C CYS A 37 -10.35 6.20 -17.30
N ARG A 38 -10.69 7.44 -17.70
CA ARG A 38 -10.68 7.88 -19.10
C ARG A 38 -9.23 8.14 -19.55
N MET A 39 -8.90 7.62 -20.73
CA MET A 39 -7.58 7.82 -21.33
C MET A 39 -7.28 9.30 -21.60
N SER A 40 -6.00 9.66 -21.51
CA SER A 40 -5.51 11.01 -21.77
C SER A 40 -4.53 11.06 -22.93
N TRP A 41 -4.62 12.13 -23.72
CA TRP A 41 -3.80 12.36 -24.91
C TRP A 41 -3.07 13.70 -24.79
N MET A 42 -1.84 13.74 -25.30
CA MET A 42 -0.93 14.87 -25.12
C MET A 42 0.11 14.93 -26.25
N SER A 43 0.80 16.05 -26.37
CA SER A 43 1.87 16.26 -27.36
C SER A 43 3.14 16.72 -26.64
N PRO A 44 3.87 15.79 -26.00
CA PRO A 44 4.94 16.14 -25.08
C PRO A 44 6.26 16.46 -25.81
N SER A 45 6.98 17.46 -25.32
CA SER A 45 8.37 17.77 -25.66
C SER A 45 9.17 17.98 -24.38
N TYR A 46 10.43 17.54 -24.36
CA TYR A 46 11.28 17.64 -23.17
C TYR A 46 12.57 18.38 -23.51
N ALA A 47 12.85 19.43 -22.74
CA ALA A 47 14.07 20.22 -22.82
C ALA A 47 14.99 19.93 -21.63
N LEU A 48 16.16 19.33 -21.90
CA LEU A 48 17.17 19.05 -20.88
C LEU A 48 17.70 20.35 -20.26
N GLN A 49 17.72 20.43 -18.94
CA GLN A 49 18.32 21.55 -18.20
C GLN A 49 19.84 21.36 -18.10
N SER A 50 20.55 21.57 -19.21
CA SER A 50 21.99 21.29 -19.32
C SER A 50 22.89 22.12 -18.40
N LYS A 51 22.39 23.26 -17.89
CA LYS A 51 23.11 24.09 -16.89
C LYS A 51 23.02 23.53 -15.46
N PHE A 52 22.13 22.58 -15.19
CA PHE A 52 22.11 21.84 -13.94
C PHE A 52 23.10 20.68 -14.03
N ASP A 53 24.38 21.05 -13.99
CA ASP A 53 25.51 20.18 -14.26
C ASP A 53 26.29 19.80 -12.98
N ALA A 54 27.49 19.26 -13.16
CA ALA A 54 28.35 18.81 -12.07
C ALA A 54 28.78 19.93 -11.10
N ALA A 55 28.66 21.22 -11.47
CA ALA A 55 28.96 22.33 -10.59
C ALA A 55 27.84 22.55 -9.54
N TRP A 56 26.59 22.27 -9.90
CA TRP A 56 25.46 22.30 -8.97
C TRP A 56 25.39 21.06 -8.08
N THR A 57 25.63 19.88 -8.66
CA THR A 57 25.63 18.61 -7.92
C THR A 57 26.47 17.56 -8.63
N PRO A 58 27.30 16.79 -7.91
CA PRO A 58 28.05 15.67 -8.52
C PRO A 58 27.12 14.59 -9.10
N LEU A 59 25.87 14.53 -8.63
CA LEU A 59 24.85 13.60 -9.11
C LEU A 59 24.30 13.95 -10.49
N ALA A 60 24.62 15.12 -11.07
CA ALA A 60 24.22 15.49 -12.43
C ALA A 60 24.85 14.61 -13.53
N ARG A 61 25.86 13.79 -13.18
CA ARG A 61 26.40 12.74 -14.06
C ARG A 61 25.54 11.48 -14.09
N ARG A 62 24.73 11.29 -13.05
CA ARG A 62 23.85 10.12 -12.87
C ARG A 62 22.42 10.49 -13.22
N TYR A 63 21.91 11.60 -12.72
CA TYR A 63 20.52 12.03 -12.88
C TYR A 63 20.41 13.25 -13.76
N SER A 64 19.22 13.46 -14.32
CA SER A 64 18.93 14.60 -15.20
C SER A 64 17.66 15.33 -14.78
N LEU A 65 17.57 16.60 -15.18
CA LEU A 65 16.42 17.46 -14.95
C LEU A 65 15.86 17.92 -16.30
N TRP A 66 14.57 17.68 -16.52
CA TRP A 66 13.90 17.97 -17.78
C TRP A 66 12.81 19.01 -17.57
N LEU A 67 12.64 19.90 -18.54
CA LEU A 67 11.50 20.81 -18.62
C LEU A 67 10.53 20.26 -19.66
N TYR A 68 9.30 19.99 -19.23
CA TYR A 68 8.21 19.60 -20.10
C TYR A 68 7.65 20.81 -20.85
N ARG A 69 7.32 20.62 -22.13
CA ARG A 69 6.60 21.57 -22.99
C ARG A 69 5.53 20.84 -23.79
N GLU A 70 4.30 21.34 -23.76
CA GLU A 70 3.23 20.89 -24.66
C GLU A 70 3.42 21.55 -26.03
N VAL A 71 3.68 20.73 -27.05
CA VAL A 71 4.04 21.17 -28.40
C VAL A 71 2.92 22.00 -29.03
N GLY A 72 3.24 23.24 -29.40
CA GLY A 72 2.30 24.19 -30.01
C GLY A 72 1.47 24.98 -28.99
N TRP A 73 1.63 24.75 -27.69
CA TRP A 73 0.89 25.44 -26.63
C TRP A 73 1.80 26.31 -25.79
N ASP A 74 2.89 25.73 -25.27
CA ASP A 74 3.78 26.42 -24.34
C ASP A 74 4.87 27.23 -25.07
N SER A 75 5.26 28.36 -24.47
CA SER A 75 6.40 29.15 -24.96
C SER A 75 7.74 28.46 -24.71
N SER A 76 8.72 28.72 -25.56
CA SER A 76 10.09 28.22 -25.38
C SER A 76 10.86 28.91 -24.25
N SER A 77 10.47 30.12 -23.84
CA SER A 77 11.11 30.87 -22.75
C SER A 77 10.77 30.30 -21.37
N ILE A 78 11.74 30.32 -20.46
CA ILE A 78 11.58 29.97 -19.03
C ILE A 78 11.44 31.27 -18.23
N GLY A 79 10.64 31.25 -17.15
CA GLY A 79 10.50 32.38 -16.22
C GLY A 79 9.23 33.22 -16.42
N GLY A 80 8.47 32.97 -17.50
CA GLY A 80 7.14 33.54 -17.72
C GLY A 80 6.03 32.83 -16.94
N GLY A 81 6.26 31.57 -16.54
CA GLY A 81 5.33 30.74 -15.78
C GLY A 81 5.68 30.63 -14.30
N LEU A 82 5.02 29.68 -13.63
CA LEU A 82 5.31 29.31 -12.23
C LEU A 82 5.97 27.92 -12.17
N PRO A 83 7.04 27.75 -11.37
CA PRO A 83 7.78 26.51 -11.33
C PRO A 83 7.01 25.41 -10.60
N VAL A 84 6.86 24.27 -11.27
CA VAL A 84 6.38 23.01 -10.68
C VAL A 84 7.47 21.97 -10.82
N LEU A 85 7.80 21.26 -9.75
CA LEU A 85 8.75 20.15 -9.76
C LEU A 85 8.01 18.82 -9.58
N PHE A 86 8.08 17.96 -10.59
CA PHE A 86 7.58 16.59 -10.53
C PHE A 86 8.70 15.61 -10.19
N ILE A 87 8.41 14.71 -9.25
CA ILE A 87 9.31 13.66 -8.77
C ILE A 87 8.67 12.28 -9.06
N PRO A 88 9.29 11.46 -9.92
CA PRO A 88 8.74 10.17 -10.32
C PRO A 88 8.87 9.09 -9.23
N GLY A 89 8.14 8.00 -9.42
CA GLY A 89 8.14 6.84 -8.53
C GLY A 89 9.33 5.89 -8.71
N ASN A 90 9.27 4.77 -7.99
CA ASN A 90 10.21 3.65 -8.13
C ASN A 90 10.19 3.11 -9.56
N ALA A 91 11.37 2.96 -10.19
CA ALA A 91 11.51 2.59 -11.60
C ALA A 91 10.74 3.53 -12.57
N GLY A 92 10.38 4.73 -12.12
CA GLY A 92 9.67 5.73 -12.90
C GLY A 92 10.63 6.70 -13.58
N SER A 93 10.16 7.30 -14.67
CA SER A 93 10.85 8.35 -15.41
C SER A 93 10.12 9.68 -15.29
N SER A 94 10.82 10.74 -15.66
CA SER A 94 10.28 12.09 -15.86
C SER A 94 9.01 12.11 -16.73
N HIS A 95 8.86 11.12 -17.62
CA HIS A 95 7.71 10.96 -18.48
C HIS A 95 6.39 10.67 -17.76
N GLN A 96 6.38 10.37 -16.46
CA GLN A 96 5.14 10.18 -15.69
C GLN A 96 4.33 11.49 -15.56
N VAL A 97 4.98 12.66 -15.64
CA VAL A 97 4.31 13.97 -15.49
C VAL A 97 3.42 14.35 -16.68
N ARG A 98 3.68 13.76 -17.86
CA ARG A 98 3.18 14.25 -19.16
C ARG A 98 1.68 14.53 -19.22
N SER A 99 0.88 13.65 -18.63
CA SER A 99 -0.58 13.76 -18.68
C SER A 99 -1.10 14.90 -17.79
N ILE A 100 -0.43 15.15 -16.66
CA ILE A 100 -0.75 16.26 -15.75
C ILE A 100 -0.31 17.59 -16.37
N ALA A 101 0.94 17.66 -16.85
CA ALA A 101 1.49 18.86 -17.46
C ALA A 101 0.69 19.29 -18.70
N SER A 102 0.37 18.35 -19.60
CA SER A 102 -0.50 18.61 -20.76
C SER A 102 -1.89 19.09 -20.35
N SER A 103 -2.46 18.52 -19.27
CA SER A 103 -3.75 18.99 -18.73
C SER A 103 -3.68 20.43 -18.28
N ALA A 104 -2.60 20.83 -17.61
CA ALA A 104 -2.44 22.19 -17.13
C ALA A 104 -2.34 23.19 -18.30
N SER A 105 -1.50 22.91 -19.31
CA SER A 105 -1.39 23.77 -20.49
C SER A 105 -2.72 23.92 -21.22
N ARG A 106 -3.45 22.82 -21.44
CA ARG A 106 -4.74 22.81 -22.15
C ARG A 106 -5.93 23.29 -21.32
N GLN A 107 -5.77 23.49 -20.02
CA GLN A 107 -6.76 24.18 -19.17
C GLN A 107 -6.48 25.69 -19.15
N TYR A 108 -5.21 26.10 -19.12
CA TYR A 108 -4.84 27.52 -19.13
C TYR A 108 -5.13 28.19 -20.47
N TYR A 109 -4.86 27.48 -21.57
CA TYR A 109 -5.15 27.93 -22.93
C TYR A 109 -6.38 27.21 -23.46
N SER A 110 -7.37 27.94 -23.99
CA SER A 110 -8.55 27.33 -24.65
C SER A 110 -8.23 26.83 -26.05
N ASN A 111 -7.28 27.47 -26.73
CA ASN A 111 -6.67 27.09 -27.99
C ASN A 111 -5.19 27.48 -27.94
N PRO A 112 -4.32 26.95 -28.82
CA PRO A 112 -2.94 27.41 -28.96
C PRO A 112 -2.84 28.94 -28.94
N HIS A 113 -2.05 29.48 -28.00
CA HIS A 113 -1.83 30.91 -27.77
C HIS A 113 -3.05 31.75 -27.34
N GLN A 114 -4.22 31.14 -27.13
CA GLN A 114 -5.42 31.81 -26.64
C GLN A 114 -5.67 31.43 -25.18
N ILE A 115 -5.48 32.38 -24.27
CA ILE A 115 -5.75 32.18 -22.84
C ILE A 115 -7.25 31.93 -22.65
N ALA A 116 -7.59 30.89 -21.87
CA ALA A 116 -8.97 30.56 -21.60
C ALA A 116 -9.69 31.72 -20.89
N PRO A 117 -10.99 31.96 -21.15
CA PRO A 117 -11.74 33.08 -20.57
C PRO A 117 -11.67 33.16 -19.04
N GLU A 118 -11.56 32.01 -18.37
CA GLU A 118 -11.44 31.92 -16.91
C GLU A 118 -10.14 32.55 -16.36
N PHE A 119 -9.07 32.53 -17.16
CA PHE A 119 -7.75 33.05 -16.78
C PHE A 119 -7.44 34.41 -17.44
N SER A 120 -8.12 34.77 -18.53
CA SER A 120 -7.84 35.99 -19.30
C SER A 120 -8.01 37.28 -18.48
N ALA A 121 -9.00 37.31 -17.59
CA ALA A 121 -9.23 38.43 -16.68
C ALA A 121 -8.26 38.47 -15.47
N ARG A 122 -7.44 37.43 -15.28
CA ARG A 122 -6.58 37.22 -14.10
C ARG A 122 -5.12 36.98 -14.47
N THR A 123 -4.70 37.35 -15.67
CA THR A 123 -3.34 37.11 -16.20
C THR A 123 -2.21 37.72 -15.37
N GLY A 124 -2.50 38.77 -14.58
CA GLY A 124 -1.55 39.35 -13.63
C GLY A 124 -1.25 38.48 -12.40
N SER A 125 -2.16 37.56 -12.05
CA SER A 125 -2.06 36.68 -10.86
C SER A 125 -1.93 35.20 -11.23
N HIS A 126 -2.63 34.74 -12.27
CA HIS A 126 -2.59 33.36 -12.76
C HIS A 126 -1.72 33.26 -14.01
N LYS A 127 -0.65 32.48 -13.90
CA LYS A 127 0.34 32.25 -14.96
C LYS A 127 0.32 30.79 -15.41
N PRO A 128 0.79 30.48 -16.64
CA PRO A 128 1.03 29.10 -17.03
C PRO A 128 2.06 28.43 -16.12
N LEU A 129 2.08 27.10 -16.08
CA LEU A 129 3.01 26.33 -15.26
C LEU A 129 4.21 25.86 -16.07
N ASP A 130 5.40 25.99 -15.50
CA ASP A 130 6.64 25.42 -16.03
C ASP A 130 6.94 24.12 -15.27
N PHE A 131 6.65 22.97 -15.89
CA PHE A 131 6.85 21.65 -15.29
C PHE A 131 8.28 21.16 -15.48
N PHE A 132 9.07 21.23 -14.42
CA PHE A 132 10.33 20.50 -14.30
C PHE A 132 10.06 19.08 -13.79
N ALA A 133 10.79 18.10 -14.30
CA ALA A 133 10.71 16.73 -13.88
C ALA A 133 12.12 16.15 -13.71
N VAL A 134 12.40 15.62 -12.53
CA VAL A 134 13.66 14.88 -12.30
C VAL A 134 13.56 13.51 -12.94
N GLU A 135 14.70 13.04 -13.45
CA GLU A 135 14.88 11.72 -14.04
C GLU A 135 15.98 10.99 -13.27
N PHE A 136 15.60 9.89 -12.62
CA PHE A 136 16.48 9.09 -11.77
C PHE A 136 17.01 7.83 -12.46
N ASN A 137 17.05 7.81 -13.79
CA ASN A 137 17.38 6.64 -14.61
C ASN A 137 16.55 5.40 -14.28
N GLU A 138 15.28 5.62 -13.88
CA GLU A 138 14.39 4.55 -13.43
C GLU A 138 15.02 3.66 -12.34
N ASP A 139 15.78 4.27 -11.41
CA ASP A 139 16.37 3.57 -10.28
C ASP A 139 15.30 2.92 -9.37
N LEU A 140 15.65 1.78 -8.77
CA LEU A 140 14.77 0.96 -7.93
C LEU A 140 14.70 1.48 -6.47
N SER A 141 14.24 2.70 -6.27
CA SER A 141 14.26 3.39 -4.97
C SER A 141 13.40 2.75 -3.86
N ALA A 142 12.42 1.91 -4.19
CA ALA A 142 11.62 1.21 -3.20
C ALA A 142 12.39 0.11 -2.43
N PHE A 143 13.54 -0.34 -2.96
CA PHE A 143 14.28 -1.49 -2.44
C PHE A 143 15.63 -1.14 -1.81
N HIS A 144 16.11 0.10 -1.96
CA HIS A 144 17.42 0.52 -1.47
C HIS A 144 17.40 1.96 -0.96
N GLY A 145 17.69 2.13 0.33
CA GLY A 145 17.62 3.42 1.03
C GLY A 145 18.68 4.41 0.58
N THR A 146 19.92 3.97 0.30
CA THR A 146 20.98 4.89 -0.14
C THR A 146 20.71 5.46 -1.55
N THR A 147 20.04 4.68 -2.41
CA THR A 147 19.52 5.19 -3.68
C THR A 147 18.48 6.29 -3.42
N LEU A 148 17.56 6.08 -2.47
CA LEU A 148 16.56 7.07 -2.09
C LEU A 148 17.20 8.34 -1.50
N GLU A 149 18.25 8.23 -0.67
CA GLU A 149 19.02 9.38 -0.17
C GLU A 149 19.66 10.18 -1.31
N SER A 150 20.21 9.51 -2.33
CA SER A 150 20.77 10.16 -3.51
C SER A 150 19.70 10.91 -4.31
N GLN A 151 18.50 10.35 -4.43
CA GLN A 151 17.36 11.02 -5.06
C GLN A 151 16.93 12.27 -4.27
N ILE A 152 16.94 12.20 -2.94
CA ILE A 152 16.65 13.35 -2.05
C ILE A 152 17.68 14.47 -2.27
N ASP A 153 18.98 14.15 -2.22
CA ASP A 153 20.06 15.14 -2.41
C ASP A 153 20.00 15.82 -3.78
N TYR A 154 19.83 15.04 -4.85
CA TYR A 154 19.69 15.59 -6.21
C TYR A 154 18.48 16.53 -6.32
N THR A 155 17.35 16.13 -5.74
CA THR A 155 16.10 16.91 -5.80
C THR A 155 16.20 18.21 -5.01
N LEU A 156 16.87 18.22 -3.85
CA LEU A 156 17.17 19.44 -3.10
C LEU A 156 17.95 20.43 -3.97
N LYS A 157 18.99 19.97 -4.66
CA LYS A 157 19.77 20.80 -5.61
C LYS A 157 18.97 21.23 -6.83
N ALA A 158 18.05 20.41 -7.31
CA ALA A 158 17.15 20.79 -8.40
C ALA A 158 16.22 21.94 -7.99
N VAL A 159 15.70 21.95 -6.75
CA VAL A 159 14.88 23.07 -6.24
C VAL A 159 15.68 24.38 -6.20
N GLU A 160 16.92 24.34 -5.70
CA GLU A 160 17.82 25.50 -5.67
C GLU A 160 18.10 26.03 -7.09
N TYR A 161 18.42 25.13 -8.03
CA TYR A 161 18.65 25.48 -9.44
C TYR A 161 17.42 26.08 -10.10
N ILE A 162 16.26 25.45 -9.96
CA ILE A 162 15.00 25.92 -10.55
C ILE A 162 14.73 27.34 -10.06
N LEU A 163 14.78 27.59 -8.76
CA LEU A 163 14.50 28.92 -8.20
C LEU A 163 15.48 29.99 -8.68
N SER A 164 16.72 29.63 -9.04
CA SER A 164 17.68 30.57 -9.63
C SER A 164 17.25 31.11 -11.01
N LEU A 165 16.32 30.42 -11.68
CA LEU A 165 15.76 30.83 -12.98
C LEU A 165 14.57 31.79 -12.85
N TYR A 166 14.05 32.01 -11.64
CA TYR A 166 12.85 32.80 -11.38
C TYR A 166 13.14 34.03 -10.50
N PRO A 167 12.25 35.03 -10.45
CA PRO A 167 12.41 36.16 -9.56
C PRO A 167 12.55 35.75 -8.08
N PRO A 168 13.28 36.55 -7.27
CA PRO A 168 13.41 36.29 -5.84
C PRO A 168 12.06 36.13 -5.15
N LYS A 169 12.00 35.26 -4.11
CA LYS A 169 10.79 34.90 -3.34
C LYS A 169 9.76 34.03 -4.08
N THR A 170 10.06 33.59 -5.31
CA THR A 170 9.29 32.52 -5.96
C THR A 170 9.40 31.23 -5.14
N ARG A 171 8.30 30.47 -5.04
CA ARG A 171 8.25 29.16 -4.40
C ARG A 171 7.84 28.10 -5.41
N VAL A 172 8.33 26.87 -5.25
CA VAL A 172 8.05 25.74 -6.14
C VAL A 172 6.87 24.93 -5.61
N ILE A 173 5.95 24.54 -6.50
CA ILE A 173 4.94 23.50 -6.20
C ILE A 173 5.59 22.13 -6.46
N VAL A 174 5.52 21.21 -5.50
CA VAL A 174 6.11 19.87 -5.68
C VAL A 174 5.02 18.83 -5.90
N LEU A 175 5.15 18.05 -6.97
CA LEU A 175 4.31 16.90 -7.26
C LEU A 175 5.13 15.63 -7.09
N GLY A 176 4.65 14.67 -6.31
CA GLY A 176 5.33 13.40 -6.08
C GLY A 176 4.45 12.20 -6.41
N HIS A 177 4.96 11.22 -7.16
CA HIS A 177 4.27 9.95 -7.39
C HIS A 177 4.99 8.81 -6.68
N SER A 178 4.25 7.94 -5.98
CA SER A 178 4.82 6.75 -5.32
C SER A 178 5.99 7.11 -4.39
N MET A 179 7.15 6.46 -4.54
CA MET A 179 8.37 6.81 -3.80
C MET A 179 8.85 8.26 -4.03
N GLY A 180 8.47 8.91 -5.14
CA GLY A 180 8.75 10.32 -5.38
C GLY A 180 8.04 11.27 -4.40
N GLY A 181 6.89 10.86 -3.85
CA GLY A 181 6.27 11.60 -2.74
C GLY A 181 7.01 11.44 -1.41
N VAL A 182 7.69 10.30 -1.19
CA VAL A 182 8.59 10.12 -0.04
C VAL A 182 9.81 11.02 -0.17
N VAL A 183 10.36 11.16 -1.38
CA VAL A 183 11.42 12.14 -1.69
C VAL A 183 10.91 13.56 -1.43
N ALA A 184 9.72 13.92 -1.95
CA ALA A 184 9.11 15.23 -1.74
C ALA A 184 8.96 15.59 -0.26
N ALA A 185 8.45 14.66 0.56
CA ALA A 185 8.32 14.84 2.01
C ALA A 185 9.68 15.02 2.71
N SER A 186 10.73 14.40 2.18
CA SER A 186 12.09 14.50 2.73
C SER A 186 12.77 15.85 2.44
N LEU A 187 12.19 16.68 1.56
CA LEU A 187 12.64 18.05 1.29
C LEU A 187 12.21 19.04 2.38
N LEU A 188 11.34 18.62 3.31
CA LEU A 188 10.83 19.45 4.39
C LEU A 188 11.70 19.34 5.66
N PRO A 189 11.75 20.40 6.49
CA PRO A 189 11.08 21.70 6.32
C PRO A 189 11.77 22.59 5.27
N SER A 190 11.00 23.36 4.49
CA SER A 190 11.54 24.25 3.47
C SER A 190 10.65 25.46 3.17
N SER A 191 11.21 26.67 3.24
CA SER A 191 10.52 27.92 2.85
C SER A 191 10.38 28.11 1.34
N ASN A 192 11.09 27.29 0.56
CA ASN A 192 11.14 27.35 -0.90
C ASN A 192 10.00 26.58 -1.57
N ILE A 193 9.25 25.79 -0.81
CA ILE A 193 8.14 24.98 -1.30
C ILE A 193 6.81 25.66 -0.92
N SER A 194 5.90 25.80 -1.87
CA SER A 194 4.58 26.42 -1.64
C SER A 194 3.53 25.43 -1.14
N ALA A 195 3.49 24.24 -1.75
CA ALA A 195 2.61 23.13 -1.41
C ALA A 195 3.16 21.83 -2.03
N ILE A 196 2.78 20.69 -1.47
CA ILE A 196 3.09 19.36 -2.01
C ILE A 196 1.79 18.62 -2.34
N ILE A 197 1.67 18.12 -3.57
CA ILE A 197 0.59 17.20 -3.96
C ILE A 197 1.22 15.85 -4.28
N THR A 198 0.90 14.84 -3.49
CA THR A 198 1.41 13.49 -3.70
C THR A 198 0.34 12.54 -4.19
N MET A 199 0.76 11.53 -4.94
CA MET A 199 -0.11 10.58 -5.64
C MET A 199 0.37 9.16 -5.36
N SER A 200 -0.50 8.30 -4.83
CA SER A 200 -0.19 6.90 -4.43
C SER A 200 1.11 6.76 -3.61
N THR A 201 1.37 7.71 -2.71
CA THR A 201 2.61 7.77 -1.94
C THR A 201 2.46 7.02 -0.61
N PRO A 202 3.29 6.00 -0.33
CA PRO A 202 3.29 5.30 0.95
C PRO A 202 3.94 6.17 2.06
N TYR A 203 3.15 6.74 2.96
CA TYR A 203 3.64 7.55 4.08
C TYR A 203 3.90 6.75 5.37
N THR A 204 3.04 5.76 5.67
CA THR A 204 3.12 5.07 6.97
C THR A 204 3.97 3.80 6.93
N LEU A 205 3.99 3.09 5.80
CA LEU A 205 4.70 1.82 5.67
C LEU A 205 5.36 1.69 4.29
N PRO A 206 6.66 1.32 4.22
CA PRO A 206 7.33 1.12 2.94
C PRO A 206 6.76 -0.09 2.18
N PRO A 207 6.73 -0.04 0.83
CA PRO A 207 6.27 -1.17 0.01
C PRO A 207 7.17 -2.41 0.17
N ALA A 208 8.47 -2.17 0.36
CA ALA A 208 9.47 -3.19 0.60
C ALA A 208 10.32 -2.80 1.83
N ARG A 209 10.39 -3.70 2.80
CA ARG A 209 11.00 -3.47 4.13
C ARG A 209 12.28 -4.27 4.31
N PHE A 210 13.07 -4.39 3.24
CA PHE A 210 14.31 -5.18 3.23
C PHE A 210 15.55 -4.36 3.61
N ASP A 211 15.39 -3.07 3.84
CA ASP A 211 16.49 -2.13 4.10
C ASP A 211 16.16 -1.25 5.31
N ASN A 212 17.09 -1.17 6.26
CA ASN A 212 16.95 -0.37 7.47
C ASN A 212 17.07 1.14 7.24
N VAL A 213 17.74 1.57 6.17
CA VAL A 213 17.86 2.99 5.80
C VAL A 213 16.50 3.53 5.31
N ILE A 214 15.72 2.72 4.59
CA ILE A 214 14.35 3.09 4.20
C ILE A 214 13.49 3.33 5.45
N ASP A 215 13.52 2.41 6.43
CA ASP A 215 12.81 2.58 7.70
C ASP A 215 13.21 3.88 8.42
N ALA A 216 14.49 4.26 8.37
CA ALA A 216 14.99 5.49 8.99
C ALA A 216 14.45 6.75 8.27
N ILE A 217 14.41 6.76 6.93
CA ILE A 217 13.84 7.86 6.14
C ILE A 217 12.35 8.04 6.45
N TYR A 218 11.58 6.95 6.50
CA TYR A 218 10.15 7.03 6.85
C TYR A 218 9.94 7.56 8.28
N SER A 219 10.75 7.08 9.23
CA SER A 219 10.68 7.56 10.62
C SER A 219 11.01 9.05 10.73
N LYS A 220 12.01 9.53 9.98
CA LYS A 220 12.37 10.95 9.90
C LYS A 220 11.25 11.78 9.30
N ASN A 221 10.71 11.36 8.15
CA ASN A 221 9.62 12.06 7.48
C ASN A 221 8.37 12.13 8.35
N ALA A 222 7.99 11.03 9.00
CA ALA A 222 6.86 11.00 9.94
C ALA A 222 7.05 11.98 11.13
N GLY A 223 8.30 12.23 11.55
CA GLY A 223 8.64 13.24 12.55
C GLY A 223 8.47 14.67 12.02
N VAL A 224 9.00 14.96 10.84
CA VAL A 224 8.92 16.28 10.19
C VAL A 224 7.48 16.66 9.86
N LEU A 225 6.73 15.74 9.25
CA LEU A 225 5.37 15.96 8.77
C LEU A 225 4.36 16.31 9.88
N LYS A 226 4.67 15.98 11.14
CA LYS A 226 3.82 16.34 12.31
C LYS A 226 3.88 17.81 12.68
N ASN A 227 4.96 18.51 12.31
CA ASN A 227 5.27 19.85 12.80
C ASN A 227 5.42 20.87 11.66
N ASP A 228 5.79 20.45 10.46
CA ASP A 228 5.99 21.35 9.33
C ASP A 228 4.66 21.93 8.81
N PRO A 229 4.56 23.26 8.58
CA PRO A 229 3.31 23.90 8.18
C PRO A 229 2.99 23.73 6.68
N THR A 230 3.96 23.40 5.82
CA THR A 230 3.80 23.38 4.35
C THR A 230 2.58 22.55 3.93
N PRO A 231 1.56 23.08 3.25
CA PRO A 231 0.35 22.31 2.89
C PRO A 231 0.67 21.05 2.06
N ILE A 232 0.11 19.89 2.46
CA ILE A 232 0.26 18.62 1.74
C ILE A 232 -1.10 17.95 1.52
N VAL A 233 -1.37 17.57 0.27
CA VAL A 233 -2.48 16.69 -0.08
C VAL A 233 -1.96 15.38 -0.66
N SER A 234 -2.42 14.25 -0.13
CA SER A 234 -2.13 12.92 -0.66
C SER A 234 -3.36 12.33 -1.34
N VAL A 235 -3.29 12.14 -2.65
CA VAL A 235 -4.31 11.46 -3.45
C VAL A 235 -3.98 9.97 -3.54
N CYS A 236 -4.89 9.12 -3.07
CA CYS A 236 -4.68 7.67 -2.94
C CYS A 236 -5.61 6.88 -3.87
N GLY A 237 -5.09 5.82 -4.51
CA GLY A 237 -5.86 5.00 -5.45
C GLY A 237 -6.87 4.04 -4.82
N GLY A 238 -6.77 3.85 -3.50
CA GLY A 238 -7.58 2.89 -2.76
C GLY A 238 -7.22 1.45 -3.12
N SER A 239 -8.22 0.56 -3.03
CA SER A 239 -8.01 -0.88 -3.21
C SER A 239 -7.64 -1.33 -4.62
N THR A 240 -7.77 -0.44 -5.61
CA THR A 240 -7.35 -0.66 -7.00
C THR A 240 -5.82 -0.60 -7.14
N ASP A 241 -5.15 0.13 -6.25
CA ASP A 241 -3.69 0.15 -6.15
C ASP A 241 -3.20 -1.15 -5.49
N MET A 242 -2.70 -2.07 -6.33
CA MET A 242 -2.20 -3.37 -5.88
C MET A 242 -0.70 -3.33 -5.52
N MET A 243 0.00 -2.21 -5.77
CA MET A 243 1.41 -2.05 -5.43
C MET A 243 1.56 -1.50 -4.01
N ILE A 244 0.69 -0.57 -3.61
CA ILE A 244 0.73 0.13 -2.33
C ILE A 244 -0.55 -0.16 -1.54
N PRO A 245 -0.46 -0.67 -0.30
CA PRO A 245 -1.62 -0.78 0.58
C PRO A 245 -2.35 0.56 0.77
N SER A 246 -3.68 0.60 0.64
CA SER A 246 -4.51 1.80 0.84
C SER A 246 -4.17 2.56 2.13
N GLU A 247 -4.09 1.82 3.24
CA GLU A 247 -3.79 2.30 4.57
C GLU A 247 -2.36 2.87 4.71
N SER A 248 -1.45 2.52 3.78
CA SER A 248 -0.10 3.07 3.76
C SER A 248 -0.01 4.46 3.14
N CYS A 249 -1.01 4.86 2.34
CA CYS A 249 -1.06 6.13 1.64
C CYS A 249 -1.56 7.31 2.49
N ILE A 250 -2.05 7.02 3.70
CA ILE A 250 -2.63 8.00 4.62
C ILE A 250 -1.53 8.86 5.25
N LEU A 251 -1.71 10.18 5.22
CA LEU A 251 -0.80 11.15 5.83
C LEU A 251 -0.90 11.09 7.36
N PRO A 252 0.22 11.28 8.09
CA PRO A 252 0.15 11.49 9.53
C PRO A 252 -0.58 12.82 9.83
N GLN A 253 -1.42 12.83 10.86
CA GLN A 253 -2.07 14.05 11.32
C GLN A 253 -1.05 15.09 11.81
N SER A 254 -1.29 16.34 11.46
CA SER A 254 -0.50 17.48 11.94
C SER A 254 -0.85 17.79 13.41
N SER A 255 0.17 18.00 14.25
CA SER A 255 -0.03 18.35 15.66
C SER A 255 -0.11 19.84 15.91
N GLN A 256 0.34 20.67 14.95
CA GLN A 256 0.42 22.13 15.07
C GLN A 256 -0.32 22.89 13.95
N GLY A 257 -1.35 22.27 13.36
CA GLY A 257 -2.29 22.98 12.48
C GLY A 257 -1.91 23.09 11.00
N GLY A 258 -0.73 22.61 10.57
CA GLY A 258 -0.39 22.55 9.14
C GLY A 258 -1.37 21.70 8.32
N TYR A 259 -1.80 22.18 7.15
CA TYR A 259 -2.80 21.50 6.32
C TYR A 259 -2.28 20.15 5.79
N ARG A 260 -2.88 19.06 6.23
CA ARG A 260 -2.59 17.68 5.81
C ARG A 260 -3.90 17.00 5.47
N ARG A 261 -4.10 16.62 4.21
CA ARG A 261 -5.32 15.94 3.77
C ARG A 261 -5.01 14.71 2.94
N THR A 262 -5.58 13.58 3.32
CA THR A 262 -5.61 12.39 2.47
C THR A 262 -6.96 12.34 1.77
N VAL A 263 -6.96 12.09 0.46
CA VAL A 263 -8.18 11.93 -0.32
C VAL A 263 -8.04 10.70 -1.21
N PHE A 264 -8.95 9.75 -1.05
CA PHE A 264 -9.00 8.60 -1.94
C PHE A 264 -9.73 8.97 -3.24
N SER A 265 -9.26 8.46 -4.38
CA SER A 265 -9.81 8.78 -5.70
C SER A 265 -11.27 8.33 -5.88
N SER A 266 -11.72 7.35 -5.09
CA SER A 266 -13.11 6.90 -4.99
C SER A 266 -14.01 7.90 -4.26
N ALA A 267 -13.45 8.69 -3.32
CA ALA A 267 -14.15 9.75 -2.61
C ALA A 267 -14.00 11.13 -3.27
N LEU A 268 -12.91 11.34 -4.02
CA LEU A 268 -12.60 12.58 -4.71
C LEU A 268 -13.79 13.02 -5.57
N GLU A 269 -14.40 14.14 -5.19
CA GLU A 269 -15.59 14.68 -5.86
C GLU A 269 -15.31 14.84 -7.35
N GLY A 270 -16.21 14.40 -8.23
CA GLY A 270 -16.04 14.40 -9.69
C GLY A 270 -14.96 13.49 -10.26
N ALA A 271 -14.39 12.57 -9.46
CA ALA A 271 -13.65 11.42 -9.96
C ALA A 271 -14.38 10.12 -9.62
N TRP A 272 -14.68 9.91 -8.34
CA TRP A 272 -15.41 8.76 -7.78
C TRP A 272 -15.01 7.40 -8.36
N SER A 273 -13.71 7.20 -8.57
CA SER A 273 -13.16 6.02 -9.21
C SER A 273 -12.03 5.44 -8.39
N GLY A 274 -12.01 4.12 -8.25
CA GLY A 274 -10.77 3.42 -7.92
C GLY A 274 -9.73 3.66 -9.00
N VAL A 275 -8.47 3.88 -8.63
CA VAL A 275 -7.39 4.15 -9.59
C VAL A 275 -6.17 3.31 -9.25
N GLY A 276 -5.66 2.56 -10.22
CA GLY A 276 -4.43 1.77 -10.08
C GLY A 276 -3.18 2.62 -9.85
N HIS A 277 -2.08 1.97 -9.49
CA HIS A 277 -0.85 2.65 -9.07
C HIS A 277 -0.26 3.57 -10.14
N VAL A 278 -0.22 3.11 -11.40
CA VAL A 278 0.35 3.85 -12.53
C VAL A 278 -0.70 4.73 -13.18
N GLU A 279 -1.95 4.25 -13.19
CA GLU A 279 -3.14 4.97 -13.61
C GLU A 279 -3.26 6.33 -12.93
N MET A 280 -2.81 6.43 -11.67
CA MET A 280 -2.86 7.66 -10.87
C MET A 280 -2.33 8.90 -11.58
N VAL A 281 -1.31 8.79 -12.43
CA VAL A 281 -0.70 9.95 -13.11
C VAL A 281 -1.31 10.27 -14.47
N TRP A 282 -2.15 9.39 -15.05
CA TRP A 282 -2.73 9.59 -16.39
C TRP A 282 -4.25 9.47 -16.46
N CYS A 283 -4.89 8.92 -15.42
CA CYS A 283 -6.34 8.82 -15.26
C CYS A 283 -6.93 10.22 -15.35
N HIS A 284 -7.79 10.46 -16.34
CA HIS A 284 -8.26 11.81 -16.64
C HIS A 284 -8.93 12.50 -15.45
N GLN A 285 -9.82 11.78 -14.77
CA GLN A 285 -10.59 12.26 -13.62
C GLN A 285 -9.70 12.79 -12.49
N VAL A 286 -8.53 12.17 -12.27
CA VAL A 286 -7.58 12.58 -11.22
C VAL A 286 -6.62 13.65 -11.75
N ARG A 287 -5.94 13.39 -12.87
CA ARG A 287 -4.93 14.31 -13.41
C ARG A 287 -5.50 15.70 -13.68
N TRP A 288 -6.76 15.79 -14.12
CA TRP A 288 -7.40 17.05 -14.48
C TRP A 288 -7.52 17.94 -13.25
N ARG A 289 -7.89 17.35 -12.11
CA ARG A 289 -8.04 18.03 -10.81
C ARG A 289 -6.69 18.42 -10.21
N VAL A 290 -5.70 17.53 -10.28
CA VAL A 290 -4.32 17.83 -9.84
C VAL A 290 -3.73 18.98 -10.64
N ALA A 291 -3.89 18.98 -11.96
CA ALA A 291 -3.46 20.08 -12.82
C ALA A 291 -4.18 21.39 -12.50
N ARG A 292 -5.50 21.33 -12.28
CA ARG A 292 -6.30 22.51 -11.92
C ARG A 292 -5.90 23.10 -10.56
N ALA A 293 -5.67 22.24 -9.57
CA ALA A 293 -5.17 22.64 -8.26
C ALA A 293 -3.81 23.35 -8.37
N ALA A 294 -2.87 22.82 -9.16
CA ALA A 294 -1.56 23.43 -9.36
C ALA A 294 -1.65 24.80 -10.06
N LEU A 295 -2.53 24.96 -11.06
CA LEU A 295 -2.75 26.23 -11.78
C LEU A 295 -3.28 27.33 -10.84
N GLU A 296 -4.26 27.00 -10.00
CA GLU A 296 -4.89 27.97 -9.10
C GLU A 296 -4.10 28.19 -7.80
N LEU A 297 -3.14 27.32 -7.45
CA LEU A 297 -2.25 27.52 -6.29
C LEU A 297 -1.24 28.65 -6.51
N GLY A 298 -0.79 28.77 -7.76
CA GLY A 298 0.25 29.67 -8.21
C GLY A 298 0.22 31.14 -7.76
N PRO A 299 -0.96 31.80 -7.71
CA PRO A 299 -1.08 33.23 -7.37
C PRO A 299 -0.91 33.56 -5.89
N TYR A 300 -1.12 32.61 -4.98
CA TYR A 300 -1.40 32.91 -3.57
C TYR A 300 -0.16 32.89 -2.67
N SER A 301 -0.03 33.94 -1.86
CA SER A 301 1.12 34.13 -0.95
C SER A 301 0.85 33.64 0.48
N THR A 302 -0.40 33.70 0.92
CA THR A 302 -0.93 33.24 2.23
C THR A 302 -1.11 31.72 2.23
N GLU A 303 -1.12 31.12 3.42
CA GLU A 303 -1.33 29.68 3.56
C GLU A 303 -2.81 29.33 3.40
N GLU A 304 -3.70 30.14 3.96
CA GLU A 304 -5.15 29.95 3.99
C GLU A 304 -5.73 29.89 2.57
N ASP A 305 -5.28 30.76 1.66
CA ASP A 305 -5.76 30.77 0.28
C ASP A 305 -5.29 29.52 -0.48
N ARG A 306 -4.04 29.07 -0.24
CA ARG A 306 -3.51 27.84 -0.84
C ARG A 306 -4.29 26.61 -0.36
N VAL A 307 -4.61 26.58 0.93
CA VAL A 307 -5.45 25.55 1.52
C VAL A 307 -6.83 25.57 0.91
N GLY A 308 -7.44 26.75 0.72
CA GLY A 308 -8.74 26.90 0.06
C GLY A 308 -8.75 26.35 -1.38
N VAL A 309 -7.67 26.57 -2.14
CA VAL A 309 -7.53 26.00 -3.50
C VAL A 309 -7.40 24.47 -3.45
N LEU A 310 -6.54 23.96 -2.58
CA LEU A 310 -6.35 22.51 -2.41
C LEU A 310 -7.65 21.82 -1.99
N ASP A 311 -8.37 22.40 -1.02
CA ASP A 311 -9.67 21.91 -0.57
C ASP A 311 -10.70 21.94 -1.70
N LYS A 312 -10.78 23.03 -2.48
CA LYS A 312 -11.73 23.14 -3.59
C LYS A 312 -11.56 22.04 -4.64
N TRP A 313 -10.32 21.78 -5.07
CA TRP A 313 -10.06 20.88 -6.20
C TRP A 313 -9.82 19.42 -5.81
N LEU A 314 -9.30 19.18 -4.61
CA LEU A 314 -8.90 17.87 -4.09
C LEU A 314 -9.64 17.53 -2.79
N ARG A 315 -10.97 17.73 -2.75
CA ARG A 315 -11.86 17.35 -1.65
C ARG A 315 -12.57 16.02 -1.87
N ASP A 316 -12.93 15.38 -0.77
CA ASP A 316 -13.72 14.15 -0.68
C ASP A 316 -15.18 14.37 -0.24
N GLY A 317 -15.54 15.61 0.09
CA GLY A 317 -16.89 15.98 0.52
C GLY A 317 -17.23 15.65 1.98
N HIS A 318 -16.27 15.19 2.80
CA HIS A 318 -16.52 14.87 4.22
C HIS A 318 -16.36 16.07 5.16
N THR A 319 -15.83 17.19 4.65
CA THR A 319 -15.73 18.45 5.36
C THR A 319 -16.45 19.55 4.59
N LEU A 320 -17.04 20.50 5.30
CA LEU A 320 -17.60 21.70 4.70
C LEU A 320 -16.49 22.50 3.98
N PRO A 321 -16.78 23.12 2.83
CA PRO A 321 -15.83 24.01 2.15
C PRO A 321 -15.46 25.20 3.03
N ALA A 322 -14.21 25.67 2.92
CA ALA A 322 -13.72 26.82 3.69
C ALA A 322 -14.53 28.12 3.44
N SER A 323 -15.12 28.27 2.25
CA SER A 323 -15.88 29.45 1.83
C SER A 323 -17.38 29.15 1.72
N VAL A 324 -18.04 28.76 2.82
CA VAL A 324 -19.51 28.81 2.86
C VAL A 324 -19.90 30.30 2.83
N ILE A 325 -20.30 30.79 1.65
CA ILE A 325 -20.79 32.15 1.48
C ILE A 325 -22.11 32.22 2.23
N GLU A 326 -22.17 32.96 3.34
CA GLU A 326 -23.45 33.20 4.02
C GLU A 326 -24.35 34.05 3.09
N PRO A 327 -25.45 33.49 2.57
CA PRO A 327 -26.38 34.25 1.75
C PRO A 327 -26.96 35.41 2.55
N LYS A 328 -27.26 36.53 1.88
CA LYS A 328 -28.01 37.61 2.53
C LYS A 328 -29.37 37.08 2.99
N PRO A 329 -29.92 37.58 4.12
CA PRO A 329 -31.26 37.21 4.56
C PRO A 329 -32.29 37.38 3.43
N LEU A 330 -33.19 36.40 3.31
CA LEU A 330 -34.24 36.44 2.30
C LEU A 330 -35.33 37.41 2.74
N VAL A 331 -35.57 38.42 1.90
CA VAL A 331 -36.63 39.43 2.06
C VAL A 331 -37.64 39.32 0.92
N LYS A 332 -38.85 39.85 1.12
CA LYS A 332 -39.99 39.74 0.19
C LYS A 332 -39.63 40.04 -1.27
N ASP A 333 -38.96 41.15 -1.53
CA ASP A 333 -38.61 41.58 -2.89
C ASP A 333 -37.62 40.64 -3.59
N ALA A 334 -36.82 39.92 -2.80
CA ALA A 334 -35.88 38.93 -3.29
C ALA A 334 -36.51 37.53 -3.41
N ALA A 335 -37.70 37.27 -2.86
CA ALA A 335 -38.27 35.92 -2.79
C ALA A 335 -38.83 35.38 -4.12
N GLY A 336 -39.03 36.24 -5.13
CA GLY A 336 -39.64 35.83 -6.40
C GLY A 336 -41.06 35.29 -6.21
N THR A 337 -41.42 34.24 -6.95
CA THR A 337 -42.73 33.58 -6.80
C THR A 337 -42.69 32.62 -5.59
N VAL A 338 -43.58 32.80 -4.62
CA VAL A 338 -43.62 31.95 -3.41
C VAL A 338 -44.66 30.85 -3.57
N ILE A 339 -44.26 29.59 -3.37
CA ILE A 339 -45.13 28.41 -3.41
C ILE A 339 -45.08 27.70 -2.06
N GLN A 340 -46.22 27.62 -1.37
CA GLN A 340 -46.32 26.89 -0.11
C GLN A 340 -46.70 25.43 -0.36
N LEU A 341 -45.89 24.51 0.14
CA LEU A 341 -46.12 23.08 0.01
C LEU A 341 -47.05 22.58 1.14
N PRO A 342 -47.94 21.60 0.87
CA PRO A 342 -48.72 20.97 1.93
C PRO A 342 -47.83 20.22 2.94
N GLN A 343 -48.35 20.00 4.15
CA GLN A 343 -47.69 19.20 5.18
C GLN A 343 -47.36 17.79 4.67
N ASP A 344 -46.20 17.26 5.08
CA ASP A 344 -45.68 15.93 4.72
C ASP A 344 -45.52 15.67 3.21
N LYS A 345 -45.46 16.73 2.39
CA LYS A 345 -45.13 16.62 0.97
C LYS A 345 -43.68 17.01 0.71
N LYS A 346 -42.98 16.15 -0.01
CA LYS A 346 -41.64 16.45 -0.56
C LYS A 346 -41.72 17.50 -1.66
N MET A 347 -40.72 18.37 -1.71
CA MET A 347 -40.52 19.29 -2.83
C MET A 347 -39.88 18.52 -3.99
N LEU A 348 -40.47 18.60 -5.18
CA LEU A 348 -39.88 18.08 -6.42
C LEU A 348 -40.10 19.09 -7.55
N VAL A 349 -39.01 19.59 -8.13
CA VAL A 349 -39.00 20.50 -9.27
C VAL A 349 -38.20 19.85 -10.38
N THR A 350 -38.84 19.50 -11.51
CA THR A 350 -38.20 18.82 -12.64
C THR A 350 -37.87 19.73 -13.82
N ILE A 351 -38.44 20.95 -13.86
CA ILE A 351 -38.23 21.93 -14.94
C ILE A 351 -38.14 23.35 -14.32
N PRO A 352 -36.99 23.71 -13.72
CA PRO A 352 -36.84 25.02 -13.09
C PRO A 352 -36.65 26.12 -14.15
N ARG A 353 -37.61 27.06 -14.31
CA ARG A 353 -37.57 28.13 -15.34
C ARG A 353 -37.64 29.56 -14.80
N HIS A 354 -38.08 29.74 -13.57
CA HIS A 354 -38.32 31.05 -12.97
C HIS A 354 -37.76 31.05 -11.55
N ASP A 355 -37.54 32.26 -11.03
CA ASP A 355 -37.13 32.44 -9.64
C ASP A 355 -38.33 32.13 -8.73
N VAL A 356 -38.22 31.01 -8.01
CA VAL A 356 -39.30 30.46 -7.19
C VAL A 356 -38.76 30.09 -5.82
N THR A 357 -39.47 30.50 -4.78
CA THR A 357 -39.22 30.10 -3.40
C THR A 357 -40.28 29.11 -2.93
N HIS A 358 -39.86 27.90 -2.59
CA HIS A 358 -40.73 26.87 -2.03
C HIS A 358 -40.68 26.90 -0.51
N LEU A 359 -41.83 27.07 0.15
CA LEU A 359 -41.96 27.01 1.61
C LEU A 359 -42.40 25.61 2.02
N LEU A 360 -41.56 24.91 2.78
CA LEU A 360 -41.82 23.60 3.34
C LEU A 360 -42.16 23.72 4.84
N PRO A 361 -43.37 23.30 5.27
CA PRO A 361 -43.71 23.25 6.68
C PRO A 361 -42.92 22.14 7.39
N ILE A 362 -42.62 22.37 8.67
CA ILE A 362 -41.91 21.39 9.51
C ILE A 362 -42.92 20.34 10.00
N PRO A 363 -42.63 19.03 9.91
CA PRO A 363 -43.56 17.99 10.34
C PRO A 363 -43.89 18.07 11.84
N GLU A 364 -45.17 18.03 12.22
CA GLU A 364 -45.65 18.13 13.62
C GLU A 364 -45.38 16.85 14.46
N GLU A 365 -45.28 15.67 13.83
CA GLU A 365 -45.43 14.36 14.50
C GLU A 365 -44.12 13.74 15.07
N ARG A 366 -43.02 14.49 15.19
CA ARG A 366 -41.68 13.89 15.39
C ARG A 366 -40.83 14.55 16.48
N ILE A 367 -41.41 14.76 17.66
CA ILE A 367 -40.68 15.03 18.91
C ILE A 367 -40.64 13.72 19.73
N PRO A 368 -39.57 12.91 19.65
CA PRO A 368 -39.47 11.68 20.43
C PRO A 368 -39.24 11.98 21.94
N GLU A 369 -39.95 11.26 22.80
CA GLU A 369 -39.70 11.27 24.26
C GLU A 369 -38.25 10.83 24.54
N GLY A 370 -37.44 11.72 25.12
CA GLY A 370 -36.11 11.40 25.64
C GLY A 370 -34.90 11.94 24.85
N ARG A 371 -35.07 12.52 23.66
CA ARG A 371 -34.08 13.44 23.03
C ARG A 371 -34.55 14.89 23.22
N LYS A 372 -33.61 15.85 23.24
CA LYS A 372 -33.97 17.28 23.33
C LYS A 372 -35.01 17.60 22.24
N SER A 373 -36.13 18.17 22.66
CA SER A 373 -37.30 18.48 21.83
C SER A 373 -36.94 19.24 20.54
N GLY A 374 -37.45 18.79 19.38
CA GLY A 374 -37.51 19.60 18.15
C GLY A 374 -36.31 19.59 17.19
N SER A 375 -35.63 18.45 16.97
CA SER A 375 -34.58 18.33 15.96
C SER A 375 -35.07 17.62 14.67
N ALA A 376 -34.91 18.25 13.49
CA ALA A 376 -35.27 17.65 12.20
C ALA A 376 -34.09 17.71 11.21
N ARG A 377 -33.85 16.61 10.49
CA ARG A 377 -32.86 16.58 9.39
C ARG A 377 -33.53 16.99 8.09
N PHE A 378 -33.03 18.04 7.46
CA PHE A 378 -33.47 18.51 6.16
C PHE A 378 -32.44 18.12 5.09
N THR A 379 -32.89 17.54 3.98
CA THR A 379 -32.02 17.14 2.86
C THR A 379 -32.53 17.79 1.57
N LEU A 380 -31.63 18.41 0.82
CA LEU A 380 -31.84 18.99 -0.51
C LEU A 380 -30.82 18.40 -1.48
N MET A 381 -31.30 17.96 -2.64
CA MET A 381 -30.48 17.48 -3.75
C MET A 381 -30.75 18.33 -4.99
N LEU A 382 -29.69 18.88 -5.59
CA LEU A 382 -29.75 19.73 -6.78
C LEU A 382 -28.89 19.14 -7.90
N SER A 383 -29.50 18.80 -9.04
CA SER A 383 -28.75 18.21 -10.15
C SER A 383 -28.01 19.29 -10.95
N ARG A 384 -26.70 19.13 -11.12
CA ARG A 384 -25.83 19.96 -11.98
C ARG A 384 -25.84 21.48 -11.71
N GLY A 385 -26.57 21.97 -10.72
CA GLY A 385 -26.60 23.38 -10.32
C GLY A 385 -25.56 23.70 -9.25
N THR A 386 -25.72 24.83 -8.58
CA THR A 386 -24.87 25.26 -7.47
C THR A 386 -25.67 25.48 -6.18
N ILE A 387 -25.11 25.05 -5.05
CA ILE A 387 -25.58 25.42 -3.71
C ILE A 387 -24.38 26.07 -3.01
N ASP A 388 -24.55 27.32 -2.59
CA ASP A 388 -23.46 28.15 -2.07
C ASP A 388 -22.23 28.17 -2.98
N ALA A 389 -21.11 27.59 -2.53
CA ALA A 389 -19.84 27.50 -3.26
C ALA A 389 -19.61 26.14 -3.94
N VAL A 390 -20.54 25.19 -3.79
CA VAL A 390 -20.38 23.81 -4.30
C VAL A 390 -21.23 23.60 -5.55
N GLY A 391 -20.59 23.08 -6.59
CA GLY A 391 -21.20 22.67 -7.84
C GLY A 391 -20.19 21.92 -8.72
N PRO A 392 -20.64 21.28 -9.81
CA PRO A 392 -19.74 20.72 -10.80
C PRO A 392 -18.94 21.83 -11.51
N GLN A 393 -17.92 21.47 -12.31
CA GLN A 393 -17.03 22.45 -12.95
C GLN A 393 -17.78 23.44 -13.85
N ASN A 394 -18.68 22.92 -14.68
CA ASN A 394 -19.53 23.72 -15.56
C ASN A 394 -20.99 23.55 -15.09
N PRO A 395 -21.40 24.24 -14.02
CA PRO A 395 -22.74 24.10 -13.50
C PRO A 395 -23.75 24.72 -14.46
N LEU A 396 -24.98 24.22 -14.41
CA LEU A 396 -26.13 24.92 -14.95
C LEU A 396 -26.28 26.28 -14.24
N PRO A 397 -26.89 27.29 -14.88
CA PRO A 397 -27.15 28.58 -14.24
C PRO A 397 -28.02 28.48 -12.97
N LEU A 398 -28.71 27.34 -12.79
CA LEU A 398 -29.54 27.01 -11.65
C LEU A 398 -28.78 27.09 -10.31
N ARG A 399 -29.26 27.94 -9.40
CA ARG A 399 -28.74 28.10 -8.03
C ARG A 399 -29.83 27.78 -7.02
N ALA A 400 -29.47 27.15 -5.90
CA ALA A 400 -30.37 26.94 -4.79
C ALA A 400 -29.82 27.54 -3.48
N PHE A 401 -30.71 28.06 -2.66
CA PHE A 401 -30.41 28.60 -1.33
C PHE A 401 -31.45 28.12 -0.32
N VAL A 402 -31.02 27.87 0.91
CA VAL A 402 -31.88 27.35 1.99
C VAL A 402 -31.96 28.37 3.11
N TYR A 403 -33.19 28.72 3.50
CA TYR A 403 -33.46 29.69 4.56
C TYR A 403 -34.45 29.12 5.58
N GLN A 404 -34.38 29.63 6.81
CA GLN A 404 -35.34 29.42 7.88
C GLN A 404 -36.20 30.67 8.06
N CYS A 405 -37.51 30.53 7.89
CA CYS A 405 -38.49 31.61 7.96
C CYS A 405 -39.39 31.46 9.18
N LYS A 406 -39.79 32.59 9.79
CA LYS A 406 -40.82 32.64 10.84
C LYS A 406 -42.11 33.26 10.29
N GLY A 407 -43.24 32.60 10.52
CA GLY A 407 -44.55 32.95 10.00
C GLY A 407 -44.85 32.38 8.61
N HIS A 408 -46.09 32.54 8.15
CA HIS A 408 -46.56 32.06 6.85
C HIS A 408 -46.27 33.02 5.69
N ASP A 409 -45.89 34.28 5.99
CA ASP A 409 -45.64 35.30 4.97
C ASP A 409 -44.21 35.86 5.12
N ILE A 410 -43.39 35.67 4.08
CA ILE A 410 -42.02 36.22 3.95
C ILE A 410 -42.05 37.76 4.04
N ALA A 411 -43.22 38.39 3.85
CA ALA A 411 -43.41 39.82 4.00
C ALA A 411 -43.28 40.35 5.44
N GLN A 412 -43.49 39.53 6.47
CA GLN A 412 -43.57 39.98 7.86
C GLN A 412 -42.24 39.85 8.63
N SER A 413 -41.35 38.93 8.22
CA SER A 413 -40.03 38.77 8.83
C SER A 413 -39.00 38.25 7.83
N ALA A 414 -37.75 38.71 7.94
CA ALA A 414 -36.66 38.25 7.06
C ALA A 414 -36.27 36.81 7.41
N CYS A 415 -36.12 35.95 6.40
CA CYS A 415 -35.65 34.57 6.62
C CYS A 415 -34.12 34.53 6.70
N LEU A 416 -33.60 33.77 7.65
CA LEU A 416 -32.15 33.65 7.86
C LEU A 416 -31.60 32.45 7.08
N PRO A 417 -30.39 32.54 6.51
CA PRO A 417 -29.78 31.41 5.81
C PRO A 417 -29.51 30.24 6.76
N VAL A 418 -29.70 29.02 6.27
CA VAL A 418 -29.39 27.79 7.01
C VAL A 418 -27.97 27.35 6.68
N ARG A 419 -27.15 27.12 7.71
CA ARG A 419 -25.81 26.55 7.53
C ARG A 419 -25.92 25.03 7.33
N PRO A 420 -25.30 24.44 6.29
CA PRO A 420 -25.28 23.00 6.10
C PRO A 420 -24.34 22.32 7.10
N ASP A 421 -24.70 21.09 7.50
CA ASP A 421 -23.82 20.12 8.14
C ASP A 421 -23.10 19.25 7.09
N VAL A 422 -23.78 18.97 5.98
CA VAL A 422 -23.22 18.28 4.81
C VAL A 422 -23.45 19.15 3.58
N LEU A 423 -22.36 19.48 2.88
CA LEU A 423 -22.41 20.14 1.58
C LEU A 423 -21.34 19.52 0.68
N LYS A 424 -21.76 18.68 -0.26
CA LYS A 424 -20.85 17.89 -1.11
C LYS A 424 -21.46 17.53 -2.47
N LEU A 425 -20.61 17.09 -3.38
CA LEU A 425 -21.03 16.53 -4.65
C LEU A 425 -21.12 14.99 -4.56
N ILE A 426 -22.24 14.40 -4.99
CA ILE A 426 -22.39 12.95 -5.15
C ILE A 426 -22.56 12.58 -6.63
N PRO A 427 -22.13 11.39 -7.07
CA PRO A 427 -22.22 11.01 -8.47
C PRO A 427 -23.67 10.80 -8.93
N THR A 428 -23.88 10.91 -10.24
CA THR A 428 -25.14 10.56 -10.91
C THR A 428 -24.92 9.35 -11.83
N PRO A 429 -24.97 8.11 -11.31
CA PRO A 429 -24.76 6.93 -12.14
C PRO A 429 -25.73 6.87 -13.33
N VAL A 430 -25.21 6.50 -14.50
CA VAL A 430 -26.04 6.27 -15.68
C VAL A 430 -26.92 5.04 -15.43
N PRO A 431 -28.26 5.13 -15.58
CA PRO A 431 -29.15 3.99 -15.37
C PRO A 431 -28.75 2.76 -16.20
N ASN A 432 -28.80 1.57 -15.60
CA ASN A 432 -28.42 0.28 -16.20
C ASN A 432 -26.93 0.14 -16.56
N HIS A 433 -26.06 1.06 -16.14
CA HIS A 433 -24.62 0.92 -16.27
C HIS A 433 -23.96 0.75 -14.90
N PRO A 434 -22.81 0.04 -14.83
CA PRO A 434 -22.02 0.02 -13.62
C PRO A 434 -21.44 1.41 -13.31
N PHE A 435 -21.16 1.65 -12.04
CA PHE A 435 -20.46 2.85 -11.59
C PHE A 435 -19.16 2.48 -10.87
N PRO A 436 -18.06 3.23 -11.09
CA PRO A 436 -17.86 4.12 -12.24
C PRO A 436 -17.94 3.36 -13.58
N VAL A 437 -18.27 4.08 -14.66
CA VAL A 437 -18.34 3.49 -16.00
C VAL A 437 -16.92 3.14 -16.47
N PRO A 438 -16.61 1.87 -16.82
CA PRO A 438 -15.27 1.48 -17.25
C PRO A 438 -14.77 2.33 -18.42
N GLN A 439 -13.51 2.78 -18.36
CA GLN A 439 -12.83 3.60 -19.39
C GLN A 439 -13.43 4.98 -19.70
N SER A 440 -14.59 5.33 -19.14
CA SER A 440 -15.25 6.62 -19.34
C SER A 440 -15.29 7.44 -18.06
N GLY A 441 -15.56 6.80 -16.92
CA GLY A 441 -15.62 7.42 -15.60
C GLY A 441 -16.76 8.42 -15.48
N SER A 442 -16.55 9.43 -14.64
CA SER A 442 -17.40 10.61 -14.53
C SER A 442 -16.79 11.79 -15.30
N ASP A 443 -17.64 12.70 -15.77
CA ASP A 443 -17.23 13.99 -16.33
C ASP A 443 -17.15 15.06 -15.24
N GLU A 444 -16.28 16.07 -15.42
CA GLU A 444 -16.11 17.17 -14.45
C GLU A 444 -17.38 18.00 -14.25
N SER A 445 -18.31 17.95 -15.21
CA SER A 445 -19.57 18.69 -15.22
C SER A 445 -20.77 17.88 -14.69
N GLU A 446 -20.53 16.67 -14.18
CA GLU A 446 -21.54 15.76 -13.63
C GLU A 446 -21.57 15.79 -12.10
N GLY A 447 -22.74 15.47 -11.54
CA GLY A 447 -22.95 15.34 -10.09
C GLY A 447 -24.23 16.02 -9.60
N VAL A 448 -24.67 15.60 -8.42
CA VAL A 448 -25.75 16.20 -7.64
C VAL A 448 -25.14 16.85 -6.42
N VAL A 449 -25.49 18.12 -6.19
CA VAL A 449 -25.09 18.81 -4.96
C VAL A 449 -26.05 18.36 -3.85
N LEU A 450 -25.50 17.74 -2.82
CA LEU A 450 -26.19 17.32 -1.61
C LEU A 450 -25.98 18.38 -0.53
N PHE A 451 -27.09 18.90 -0.01
CA PHE A 451 -27.15 19.79 1.15
C PHE A 451 -27.94 19.10 2.25
N GLU A 452 -27.36 18.96 3.43
CA GLU A 452 -28.07 18.47 4.61
C GLU A 452 -27.83 19.38 5.81
N ALA A 453 -28.88 19.61 6.60
CA ALA A 453 -28.82 20.38 7.83
C ALA A 453 -29.65 19.72 8.93
N PHE A 454 -29.08 19.61 10.13
CA PHE A 454 -29.75 19.24 11.36
C PHE A 454 -30.25 20.52 12.04
N LEU A 455 -31.56 20.70 12.02
CA LEU A 455 -32.22 21.89 12.52
C LEU A 455 -32.68 21.62 13.95
N GLU A 456 -32.20 22.39 14.92
CA GLU A 456 -32.59 22.27 16.34
C GLU A 456 -33.52 23.41 16.77
N SER A 457 -34.31 23.17 17.84
CA SER A 457 -35.17 24.19 18.47
C SER A 457 -36.23 24.82 17.55
N LEU A 458 -36.88 23.98 16.75
CA LEU A 458 -37.92 24.40 15.81
C LEU A 458 -39.31 24.45 16.47
N ASP A 459 -40.08 25.49 16.18
CA ASP A 459 -41.53 25.56 16.45
C ASP A 459 -42.29 25.18 15.18
N PRO A 460 -42.89 23.96 15.10
CA PRO A 460 -43.55 23.47 13.90
C PRO A 460 -44.72 24.35 13.43
N ALA A 461 -45.39 25.05 14.34
CA ALA A 461 -46.56 25.86 14.03
C ALA A 461 -46.19 27.19 13.35
N THR A 462 -44.97 27.69 13.57
CA THR A 462 -44.57 29.04 13.13
C THR A 462 -43.35 29.04 12.22
N THR A 463 -42.59 27.96 12.15
CA THR A 463 -41.32 27.92 11.40
C THR A 463 -41.45 27.10 10.12
N HIS A 464 -40.93 27.65 9.02
CA HIS A 464 -40.89 26.99 7.71
C HIS A 464 -39.47 27.03 7.14
N ILE A 465 -39.13 26.02 6.32
CA ILE A 465 -37.89 26.03 5.53
C ILE A 465 -38.20 26.50 4.11
N ALA A 466 -37.50 27.55 3.68
CA ALA A 466 -37.63 28.11 2.35
C ALA A 466 -36.47 27.64 1.47
N VAL A 467 -36.78 27.00 0.34
CA VAL A 467 -35.81 26.67 -0.71
C VAL A 467 -36.03 27.61 -1.88
N LYS A 468 -35.08 28.52 -2.10
CA LYS A 468 -35.10 29.46 -3.23
C LYS A 468 -34.31 28.88 -4.39
N LEU A 469 -34.95 28.77 -5.55
CA LEU A 469 -34.31 28.41 -6.82
C LEU A 469 -34.22 29.66 -7.70
N GLU A 470 -33.03 29.94 -8.24
CA GLU A 470 -32.76 31.09 -9.11
C GLU A 470 -32.15 30.66 -10.46
N ASN A 471 -32.40 31.48 -11.50
CA ASN A 471 -31.76 31.37 -12.82
C ASN A 471 -31.96 30.00 -13.49
N GLY A 472 -33.08 29.34 -13.25
CA GLY A 472 -33.42 28.10 -13.94
C GLY A 472 -33.68 28.32 -15.44
N ASP A 473 -33.07 27.51 -16.30
CA ASP A 473 -33.23 27.56 -17.76
C ASP A 473 -34.10 26.41 -18.31
N GLY A 474 -34.77 25.67 -17.43
CA GLY A 474 -35.56 24.48 -17.71
C GLY A 474 -34.78 23.16 -17.67
N ARG A 475 -33.47 23.19 -17.44
CA ARG A 475 -32.64 21.99 -17.27
C ARG A 475 -32.35 21.69 -15.79
N GLY A 476 -32.17 20.41 -15.49
CA GLY A 476 -31.91 19.93 -14.13
C GLY A 476 -33.18 19.79 -13.28
N TRP A 477 -32.99 19.34 -12.04
CA TRP A 477 -34.05 19.13 -11.07
C TRP A 477 -33.56 19.47 -9.66
N ALA A 478 -34.51 19.78 -8.77
CA ALA A 478 -34.29 19.97 -7.35
C ALA A 478 -35.31 19.15 -6.56
N ILE A 479 -34.86 18.43 -5.53
CA ILE A 479 -35.72 17.67 -4.63
C ILE A 479 -35.32 17.91 -3.19
N ALA A 480 -36.29 18.16 -2.31
CA ALA A 480 -36.04 18.36 -0.89
C ALA A 480 -37.10 17.68 -0.03
N ASN A 481 -36.67 17.17 1.12
CA ASN A 481 -37.54 16.53 2.09
C ASN A 481 -36.95 16.59 3.50
N PHE A 482 -37.80 16.43 4.51
CA PHE A 482 -37.38 16.15 5.88
C PHE A 482 -37.21 14.64 6.08
N GLY A 483 -36.14 14.24 6.78
CA GLY A 483 -35.90 12.85 7.18
C GLY A 483 -36.89 12.36 8.24
N GLU A 484 -36.99 11.04 8.38
CA GLU A 484 -37.78 10.34 9.40
C GLU A 484 -36.88 9.68 10.45
N GLU A 485 -37.35 9.49 11.68
CA GLU A 485 -36.59 8.80 12.75
C GLU A 485 -36.25 7.34 12.38
N LYS A 486 -37.08 6.70 11.55
CA LYS A 486 -36.85 5.35 11.04
C LYS A 486 -35.83 5.27 9.89
N ASP A 487 -35.28 6.39 9.43
CA ASP A 487 -34.27 6.43 8.36
C ASP A 487 -32.92 5.87 8.81
N GLU A 488 -32.69 5.79 10.13
CA GLU A 488 -31.52 5.16 10.72
C GLU A 488 -31.87 3.76 11.25
N ALA A 489 -31.34 2.72 10.61
CA ALA A 489 -31.56 1.33 11.02
C ALA A 489 -30.29 0.75 11.66
N LEU A 490 -30.42 0.29 12.91
CA LEU A 490 -29.31 -0.25 13.69
C LEU A 490 -29.45 -1.77 13.80
N HIS A 491 -28.49 -2.51 13.24
CA HIS A 491 -28.54 -3.97 13.23
C HIS A 491 -27.36 -4.58 13.98
N ALA A 492 -27.66 -5.34 15.03
CA ALA A 492 -26.65 -5.93 15.93
C ALA A 492 -25.86 -7.12 15.33
N VAL A 493 -25.87 -7.30 14.01
CA VAL A 493 -25.25 -8.45 13.34
C VAL A 493 -23.73 -8.39 13.48
N SER A 494 -23.12 -9.53 13.77
CA SER A 494 -21.68 -9.62 14.06
C SER A 494 -20.89 -10.26 12.91
N THR A 495 -19.59 -9.95 12.85
CA THR A 495 -18.70 -10.60 11.88
C THR A 495 -18.58 -12.11 12.09
N ILE A 496 -18.57 -12.54 13.35
CA ILE A 496 -18.40 -13.95 13.72
C ILE A 496 -19.62 -14.77 13.22
N SER A 497 -20.83 -14.20 13.28
CA SER A 497 -22.02 -14.85 12.73
C SER A 497 -21.98 -15.05 11.20
N PHE A 498 -21.11 -14.32 10.48
CA PHE A 498 -21.00 -14.41 9.01
C PHE A 498 -19.93 -15.40 8.53
N VAL A 499 -19.18 -16.04 9.42
CA VAL A 499 -18.13 -17.00 9.01
C VAL A 499 -18.71 -18.13 8.17
N PHE A 500 -19.94 -18.58 8.48
CA PHE A 500 -20.63 -19.67 7.78
C PHE A 500 -21.98 -19.25 7.16
N GLY A 501 -22.29 -17.96 7.07
CA GLY A 501 -23.59 -17.48 6.61
C GLY A 501 -23.63 -15.98 6.30
N GLY A 502 -24.84 -15.42 6.24
CA GLY A 502 -25.10 -14.01 6.05
C GLY A 502 -26.35 -13.57 6.81
N ALA A 503 -26.66 -12.29 6.78
CA ALA A 503 -27.92 -11.76 7.28
C ALA A 503 -28.66 -10.99 6.20
N ILE A 504 -29.97 -11.13 6.20
CA ILE A 504 -30.88 -10.32 5.39
C ILE A 504 -31.38 -9.19 6.28
N VAL A 505 -31.15 -7.97 5.84
CA VAL A 505 -31.38 -6.76 6.61
C VAL A 505 -32.40 -5.90 5.86
N PRO A 506 -33.56 -5.57 6.45
CA PRO A 506 -34.54 -4.72 5.78
C PRO A 506 -33.97 -3.31 5.56
N ILE A 507 -34.24 -2.72 4.40
CA ILE A 507 -33.88 -1.33 4.12
C ILE A 507 -34.93 -0.43 4.79
N PRO A 508 -34.55 0.52 5.66
CA PRO A 508 -35.46 1.55 6.15
C PRO A 508 -36.06 2.32 4.96
N SER A 509 -37.33 2.71 5.06
CA SER A 509 -38.17 2.97 3.88
C SER A 509 -37.50 3.89 2.85
N LEU A 510 -37.45 3.46 1.58
CA LEU A 510 -36.94 4.25 0.44
C LEU A 510 -37.80 5.49 0.09
N ARG A 511 -38.56 6.03 1.06
CA ARG A 511 -39.35 7.25 0.95
C ARG A 511 -38.53 8.50 1.30
N SER A 512 -37.55 8.37 2.20
CA SER A 512 -36.61 9.43 2.53
C SER A 512 -35.53 9.60 1.47
N LEU A 513 -34.94 10.80 1.38
CA LEU A 513 -33.89 11.11 0.41
C LEU A 513 -32.54 10.50 0.78
N HIS A 514 -32.33 10.26 2.07
CA HIS A 514 -31.12 9.64 2.60
C HIS A 514 -31.48 8.76 3.78
N ASN A 515 -31.07 7.50 3.72
CA ASN A 515 -31.23 6.52 4.78
C ASN A 515 -29.85 6.01 5.22
N VAL A 516 -29.71 5.62 6.47
CA VAL A 516 -28.44 5.12 7.01
C VAL A 516 -28.66 3.77 7.69
N ILE A 517 -27.82 2.79 7.34
CA ILE A 517 -27.85 1.46 7.93
C ILE A 517 -26.54 1.24 8.68
N HIS A 518 -26.63 1.02 10.00
CA HIS A 518 -25.49 0.89 10.89
C HIS A 518 -25.30 -0.55 11.39
N PHE A 519 -24.08 -1.05 11.23
CA PHE A 519 -23.65 -2.36 11.68
C PHE A 519 -22.50 -2.25 12.71
N PRO A 520 -22.78 -1.96 13.99
CA PRO A 520 -21.75 -1.70 15.01
C PRO A 520 -20.83 -2.89 15.30
N ASN A 521 -21.32 -4.12 15.09
CA ASN A 521 -20.59 -5.36 15.41
C ASN A 521 -19.88 -5.98 14.18
N LEU A 522 -19.86 -5.28 13.04
CA LEU A 522 -19.02 -5.65 11.89
C LEU A 522 -17.61 -5.09 12.04
N LEU A 523 -16.61 -5.93 11.80
CA LEU A 523 -15.20 -5.59 11.94
C LEU A 523 -14.76 -4.79 10.71
N SER A 524 -14.38 -3.54 10.95
CA SER A 524 -13.75 -2.68 9.94
C SER A 524 -12.23 -2.95 9.93
N HIS A 525 -11.79 -3.83 9.03
CA HIS A 525 -10.40 -4.29 8.94
C HIS A 525 -10.00 -4.63 7.49
N VAL A 526 -8.78 -4.27 7.08
CA VAL A 526 -8.29 -4.44 5.69
C VAL A 526 -8.29 -5.88 5.16
N LEU A 527 -8.19 -6.84 6.06
CA LEU A 527 -8.18 -8.27 5.74
C LEU A 527 -9.55 -8.87 5.49
N LEU A 528 -10.63 -8.09 5.59
CA LEU A 528 -11.99 -8.56 5.48
C LEU A 528 -12.75 -7.78 4.42
N VAL A 529 -13.54 -8.49 3.62
CA VAL A 529 -14.41 -7.91 2.60
C VAL A 529 -15.81 -8.48 2.79
N TYR A 530 -16.79 -7.59 2.90
CA TYR A 530 -18.20 -7.99 2.91
C TYR A 530 -18.78 -7.90 1.51
N ARG A 531 -19.81 -8.68 1.24
CA ARG A 531 -20.62 -8.59 0.03
C ARG A 531 -22.00 -8.07 0.43
N ALA A 532 -22.49 -7.09 -0.31
CA ALA A 532 -23.89 -6.66 -0.25
C ALA A 532 -24.63 -7.13 -1.51
N LYS A 533 -25.87 -7.60 -1.33
CA LYS A 533 -26.76 -7.94 -2.43
C LYS A 533 -28.16 -7.40 -2.11
N ALA A 534 -28.67 -6.53 -2.98
CA ALA A 534 -30.05 -6.07 -2.85
C ALA A 534 -31.03 -7.22 -3.14
N ILE A 535 -32.07 -7.31 -2.32
CA ILE A 535 -33.19 -8.25 -2.45
C ILE A 535 -34.47 -7.42 -2.59
N GLY A 536 -35.22 -7.65 -3.66
CA GLY A 536 -36.50 -7.00 -3.94
C GLY A 536 -37.23 -7.68 -5.10
N ASN A 537 -38.40 -7.15 -5.46
CA ASN A 537 -39.17 -7.65 -6.59
C ASN A 537 -38.55 -7.13 -7.90
N GLN A 538 -38.34 -8.01 -8.88
CA GLN A 538 -37.72 -7.69 -10.19
C GLN A 538 -38.51 -6.68 -11.07
N ILE A 539 -39.66 -6.20 -10.58
CA ILE A 539 -40.55 -5.23 -11.21
C ILE A 539 -41.13 -4.41 -10.05
N PRO A 540 -40.99 -3.07 -9.98
CA PRO A 540 -40.96 -2.10 -11.08
C PRO A 540 -39.61 -1.44 -11.37
N ARG A 541 -39.48 -0.99 -12.63
CA ARG A 541 -38.33 -0.23 -13.13
C ARG A 541 -38.34 1.17 -12.53
N CYS A 542 -37.28 1.56 -11.81
CA CYS A 542 -36.99 2.94 -11.35
C CYS A 542 -36.75 3.95 -12.50
N LYS A 543 -37.43 3.81 -13.64
CA LYS A 543 -37.19 4.61 -14.86
C LYS A 543 -37.60 6.07 -14.69
N ASP A 544 -38.66 6.33 -13.94
CA ASP A 544 -39.19 7.68 -13.74
C ASP A 544 -38.59 8.38 -12.51
N SER A 545 -37.59 7.75 -11.88
CA SER A 545 -36.86 8.35 -10.77
C SER A 545 -35.82 9.35 -11.25
N VAL A 546 -35.92 10.59 -10.74
CA VAL A 546 -34.90 11.63 -10.96
C VAL A 546 -33.54 11.27 -10.37
N PHE A 547 -33.53 10.40 -9.35
CA PHE A 547 -32.32 9.88 -8.71
C PHE A 547 -32.55 8.44 -8.21
N PRO A 548 -32.08 7.42 -8.94
CA PRO A 548 -32.25 6.02 -8.53
C PRO A 548 -31.48 5.71 -7.25
N PRO A 549 -31.86 4.69 -6.47
CA PRO A 549 -31.18 4.35 -5.22
C PRO A 549 -29.68 4.12 -5.41
N LEU A 550 -28.87 4.90 -4.69
CA LEU A 550 -27.42 4.89 -4.71
C LEU A 550 -26.90 4.55 -3.32
N LEU A 551 -26.28 3.38 -3.21
CA LEU A 551 -25.58 2.96 -2.00
C LEU A 551 -24.20 3.61 -1.95
N ALA A 552 -23.90 4.33 -0.89
CA ALA A 552 -22.58 4.81 -0.56
C ALA A 552 -22.02 4.03 0.63
N HIS A 553 -20.78 3.56 0.49
CA HIS A 553 -20.06 2.81 1.52
C HIS A 553 -18.77 3.55 1.87
N THR A 554 -18.67 3.99 3.12
CA THR A 554 -17.50 4.71 3.64
C THR A 554 -16.50 3.70 4.22
N SER A 555 -15.49 3.34 3.44
CA SER A 555 -14.47 2.33 3.76
C SER A 555 -13.46 2.79 4.82
N ASN A 556 -13.24 4.11 4.89
CA ASN A 556 -12.38 4.85 5.80
C ASN A 556 -12.94 6.29 5.88
N PRO A 557 -12.75 7.06 6.97
CA PRO A 557 -13.10 8.48 7.00
C PRO A 557 -12.75 9.30 5.74
N ASP A 558 -11.68 8.95 5.02
CA ASP A 558 -11.23 9.65 3.81
C ASP A 558 -11.60 8.91 2.48
N GLU A 559 -12.32 7.77 2.54
CA GLU A 559 -12.66 6.91 1.39
C GLU A 559 -14.15 6.51 1.36
N THR A 560 -14.83 6.84 0.26
CA THR A 560 -16.24 6.49 0.01
C THR A 560 -16.39 5.88 -1.38
N HIS A 561 -17.18 4.81 -1.48
CA HIS A 561 -17.50 4.13 -2.74
C HIS A 561 -18.99 4.21 -3.03
N TYR A 562 -19.37 4.34 -4.30
CA TYR A 562 -20.76 4.50 -4.72
C TYR A 562 -21.20 3.34 -5.62
N PHE A 563 -22.34 2.74 -5.32
CA PHE A 563 -22.90 1.57 -6.02
C PHE A 563 -24.38 1.80 -6.34
N PRO A 564 -24.78 1.81 -7.63
CA PRO A 564 -26.19 1.88 -7.99
C PRO A 564 -26.89 0.59 -7.54
N LEU A 565 -28.06 0.68 -6.89
CA LEU A 565 -28.86 -0.48 -6.46
C LEU A 565 -29.98 -0.79 -7.46
N THR A 566 -29.64 -1.05 -8.73
CA THR A 566 -30.62 -1.36 -9.78
C THR A 566 -30.71 -2.88 -10.06
N ASP A 567 -31.89 -3.37 -10.49
CA ASP A 567 -32.22 -4.78 -10.76
C ASP A 567 -31.22 -5.55 -11.66
N HIS A 568 -30.40 -4.84 -12.43
CA HIS A 568 -29.40 -5.41 -13.33
C HIS A 568 -28.01 -5.66 -12.69
N ASN A 569 -27.85 -5.56 -11.38
CA ASN A 569 -26.53 -5.79 -10.75
C ASN A 569 -26.19 -7.28 -10.64
N ASP A 570 -25.78 -7.87 -11.78
CA ASP A 570 -24.94 -9.06 -11.84
C ASP A 570 -23.54 -8.82 -11.23
N ARG A 571 -23.22 -7.55 -10.91
CA ARG A 571 -21.98 -7.18 -10.23
C ARG A 571 -22.08 -7.42 -8.72
N ARG A 572 -21.13 -8.21 -8.25
CA ARG A 572 -20.79 -8.43 -6.84
C ARG A 572 -20.40 -7.10 -6.17
N ILE A 573 -21.32 -6.48 -5.42
CA ILE A 573 -21.02 -5.27 -4.62
C ILE A 573 -20.14 -5.70 -3.44
N LEU A 574 -18.89 -5.26 -3.45
CA LEU A 574 -17.90 -5.57 -2.43
C LEU A 574 -17.66 -4.37 -1.53
N LEU A 575 -17.96 -4.54 -0.25
CA LEU A 575 -17.79 -3.56 0.80
C LEU A 575 -16.49 -3.86 1.54
N HIS A 576 -15.41 -3.24 1.11
CA HIS A 576 -14.12 -3.35 1.78
C HIS A 576 -13.92 -2.21 2.78
N THR A 577 -13.12 -2.46 3.81
CA THR A 577 -12.73 -1.42 4.78
C THR A 577 -11.23 -1.43 4.93
N HIS A 578 -10.63 -0.34 5.38
CA HIS A 578 -9.19 -0.31 5.65
C HIS A 578 -8.84 0.66 6.80
N THR A 579 -9.78 0.88 7.72
CA THR A 579 -9.59 1.69 8.94
C THR A 579 -8.53 1.13 9.88
N THR A 580 -8.28 -0.18 9.82
CA THR A 580 -7.23 -0.87 10.58
C THR A 580 -6.59 -1.96 9.71
N GLY A 581 -5.32 -2.29 9.99
CA GLY A 581 -4.63 -3.36 9.28
C GLY A 581 -3.31 -3.81 9.93
N PRO A 582 -2.71 -4.87 9.39
CA PRO A 582 -1.43 -5.40 9.86
C PRO A 582 -0.32 -4.36 9.86
N PHE A 583 0.44 -4.29 10.95
CA PHE A 583 1.61 -3.40 11.10
C PHE A 583 1.34 -1.90 11.04
N ILE A 584 0.08 -1.46 11.02
CA ILE A 584 -0.29 -0.04 11.04
C ILE A 584 -1.03 0.30 12.33
N ASP A 585 -0.41 1.19 13.11
CA ASP A 585 -0.96 1.68 14.35
C ASP A 585 -1.84 2.92 14.11
N THR A 586 -3.16 2.73 14.17
CA THR A 586 -4.16 3.76 13.92
C THR A 586 -4.50 4.46 15.24
N ALA A 587 -3.50 5.07 15.84
CA ALA A 587 -3.54 5.41 17.26
C ALA A 587 -4.40 6.63 17.64
N ARG A 588 -5.07 7.38 16.73
CA ARG A 588 -5.54 8.74 17.11
C ARG A 588 -6.89 9.26 16.62
N ASN A 589 -7.63 8.56 15.76
CA ASN A 589 -9.05 8.88 15.55
C ASN A 589 -9.90 7.76 16.17
N PRO A 590 -10.98 8.07 16.91
CA PRO A 590 -11.95 7.05 17.32
C PRO A 590 -12.53 6.44 16.04
N VAL A 591 -11.96 5.31 15.61
CA VAL A 591 -12.48 4.54 14.48
C VAL A 591 -13.93 4.25 14.83
N ARG A 592 -14.89 4.78 14.06
CA ARG A 592 -16.30 4.39 14.17
C ARG A 592 -16.30 2.87 14.13
N LYS A 593 -16.63 2.23 15.26
CA LYS A 593 -16.73 0.78 15.32
C LYS A 593 -17.91 0.38 14.44
N GLY A 594 -17.71 -0.59 13.57
CA GLY A 594 -18.75 -1.05 12.66
C GLY A 594 -18.55 -0.66 11.20
N VAL A 595 -19.57 -0.97 10.42
CA VAL A 595 -19.73 -0.58 9.03
C VAL A 595 -21.02 0.22 8.92
N SER A 596 -21.01 1.35 8.21
CA SER A 596 -22.20 2.15 7.92
C SER A 596 -22.42 2.25 6.42
N LEU A 597 -23.67 2.10 6.00
CA LEU A 597 -24.10 2.22 4.62
C LEU A 597 -25.08 3.37 4.49
N ASP A 598 -24.76 4.31 3.61
CA ASP A 598 -25.62 5.45 3.29
C ASP A 598 -26.38 5.12 2.00
N LEU A 599 -27.68 5.42 1.96
CA LEU A 599 -28.53 5.13 0.82
C LEU A 599 -29.26 6.39 0.38
N TYR A 600 -28.86 6.94 -0.76
CA TYR A 600 -29.44 8.14 -1.35
C TYR A 600 -30.46 7.77 -2.42
N SER A 601 -31.62 8.45 -2.46
CA SER A 601 -32.70 8.16 -3.41
C SER A 601 -33.59 9.38 -3.61
N SER A 602 -34.38 9.43 -4.69
CA SER A 602 -35.43 10.44 -4.89
C SER A 602 -36.70 10.21 -4.05
N GLY A 603 -36.75 9.13 -3.27
CA GLY A 603 -37.87 8.86 -2.37
C GLY A 603 -39.19 8.47 -3.07
N ILE A 604 -39.14 7.98 -4.31
CA ILE A 604 -40.36 7.64 -5.09
C ILE A 604 -40.84 6.23 -4.74
N SER A 605 -42.13 6.07 -4.50
CA SER A 605 -42.77 4.82 -4.06
C SER A 605 -42.54 3.65 -5.03
N GLU A 606 -42.45 3.90 -6.33
CA GLU A 606 -42.20 2.87 -7.35
C GLU A 606 -40.84 2.19 -7.16
N CYS A 607 -39.85 2.89 -6.59
CA CYS A 607 -38.53 2.35 -6.27
C CYS A 607 -38.47 1.62 -4.92
N THR A 608 -39.50 1.68 -4.08
CA THR A 608 -39.48 0.97 -2.78
C THR A 608 -39.60 -0.54 -2.94
N GLN A 609 -40.18 -1.02 -4.05
CA GLN A 609 -40.38 -2.44 -4.30
C GLN A 609 -39.14 -3.15 -4.90
N SER A 610 -38.24 -2.40 -5.53
CA SER A 610 -37.05 -2.95 -6.21
C SER A 610 -35.91 -3.31 -5.24
N ALA A 611 -35.82 -2.65 -4.08
CA ALA A 611 -34.85 -2.97 -3.03
C ALA A 611 -35.50 -2.89 -1.65
N GLN A 612 -35.98 -4.03 -1.15
CA GLN A 612 -36.66 -4.14 0.15
C GLN A 612 -35.69 -4.50 1.29
N SER A 613 -34.66 -5.29 0.98
CA SER A 613 -33.65 -5.71 1.94
C SER A 613 -32.27 -5.86 1.29
N ILE A 614 -31.23 -5.90 2.10
CA ILE A 614 -29.85 -6.17 1.70
C ILE A 614 -29.39 -7.44 2.39
N GLU A 615 -28.96 -8.43 1.62
CA GLU A 615 -28.20 -9.57 2.12
C GLU A 615 -26.73 -9.17 2.27
N ILE A 616 -26.20 -9.29 3.49
CA ILE A 616 -24.79 -9.03 3.82
C ILE A 616 -24.12 -10.32 4.27
N SER A 617 -22.97 -10.63 3.69
CA SER A 617 -22.16 -11.82 4.01
C SER A 617 -20.66 -11.55 3.86
N ILE A 618 -19.80 -12.44 4.37
CA ILE A 618 -18.36 -12.38 4.10
C ILE A 618 -18.09 -12.86 2.68
N ASP A 619 -17.31 -12.07 1.96
CA ASP A 619 -16.84 -12.43 0.64
C ASP A 619 -15.50 -13.18 0.73
N TRP A 620 -15.56 -14.51 0.85
CA TRP A 620 -14.37 -15.33 1.05
C TRP A 620 -13.32 -15.22 -0.07
N PRO A 621 -13.67 -15.23 -1.37
CA PRO A 621 -12.67 -15.03 -2.41
C PRO A 621 -11.95 -13.68 -2.32
N ALA A 622 -12.65 -12.56 -2.08
CA ALA A 622 -11.98 -11.27 -1.94
C ALA A 622 -11.17 -11.18 -0.62
N THR A 623 -11.69 -11.76 0.46
CA THR A 623 -11.03 -11.86 1.78
C THR A 623 -9.72 -12.66 1.70
N LEU A 624 -9.72 -13.83 1.03
CA LEU A 624 -8.51 -14.63 0.81
C LEU A 624 -7.51 -13.91 -0.10
N GLY A 625 -7.99 -13.20 -1.13
CA GLY A 625 -7.15 -12.37 -1.98
C GLY A 625 -6.42 -11.28 -1.19
N ARG A 626 -7.10 -10.65 -0.22
CA ARG A 626 -6.51 -9.69 0.72
C ARG A 626 -5.40 -10.29 1.57
N TRP A 627 -5.57 -11.51 2.05
CA TRP A 627 -4.55 -12.16 2.89
C TRP A 627 -3.28 -12.42 2.10
N ALA A 628 -3.42 -12.88 0.85
CA ALA A 628 -2.29 -13.16 -0.03
C ALA A 628 -1.44 -11.90 -0.29
N THR A 629 -2.08 -10.76 -0.59
CA THR A 629 -1.37 -9.52 -0.91
C THR A 629 -0.77 -8.84 0.33
N ARG A 630 -1.28 -9.11 1.54
CA ARG A 630 -0.78 -8.49 2.78
C ARG A 630 0.30 -9.31 3.49
N TYR A 631 0.35 -10.63 3.33
CA TYR A 631 1.24 -11.52 4.10
C TYR A 631 2.35 -12.21 3.28
N TRP A 632 2.62 -11.76 2.06
CA TRP A 632 3.68 -12.35 1.22
C TRP A 632 5.08 -12.24 1.88
N THR A 633 5.40 -11.09 2.51
CA THR A 633 6.67 -10.90 3.24
C THR A 633 6.77 -11.83 4.45
N SER A 634 5.66 -12.00 5.20
CA SER A 634 5.58 -12.92 6.34
C SER A 634 5.84 -14.36 5.92
N THR A 635 5.38 -14.77 4.74
CA THR A 635 5.66 -16.10 4.19
C THR A 635 7.15 -16.29 3.90
N LEU A 636 7.83 -15.29 3.31
CA LEU A 636 9.26 -15.35 3.01
C LEU A 636 10.15 -15.36 4.26
N VAL A 637 9.80 -14.63 5.32
CA VAL A 637 10.59 -14.61 6.55
C VAL A 637 10.33 -15.83 7.43
N TRP A 638 9.11 -16.36 7.43
CA TRP A 638 8.78 -17.57 8.19
C TRP A 638 9.44 -18.82 7.61
N THR A 639 9.75 -18.88 6.31
CA THR A 639 10.56 -19.99 5.76
C THR A 639 11.96 -20.03 6.36
N VAL A 640 12.61 -18.86 6.58
CA VAL A 640 13.88 -18.77 7.32
C VAL A 640 13.72 -19.25 8.76
N GLY A 641 12.61 -18.89 9.41
CA GLY A 641 12.27 -19.38 10.75
C GLY A 641 12.10 -20.90 10.81
N VAL A 642 11.38 -21.48 9.84
CA VAL A 642 11.21 -22.94 9.70
C VAL A 642 12.55 -23.63 9.50
N VAL A 643 13.40 -23.15 8.59
CA VAL A 643 14.73 -23.73 8.37
C VAL A 643 15.58 -23.64 9.63
N SER A 644 15.53 -22.51 10.35
CA SER A 644 16.26 -22.33 11.61
C SER A 644 15.80 -23.31 12.69
N LEU A 645 14.48 -23.58 12.80
CA LEU A 645 13.96 -24.64 13.68
C LEU A 645 14.42 -26.04 13.24
N VAL A 646 14.41 -26.33 11.94
CA VAL A 646 14.90 -27.62 11.40
C VAL A 646 16.36 -27.84 11.79
N ILE A 647 17.20 -26.81 11.71
CA ILE A 647 18.61 -26.85 12.15
C ILE A 647 18.72 -27.03 13.68
N PHE A 648 17.94 -26.29 14.46
CA PHE A 648 17.93 -26.41 15.92
C PHE A 648 17.62 -27.84 16.38
N TYR A 649 16.63 -28.48 15.77
CA TYR A 649 16.23 -29.86 16.12
C TYR A 649 17.10 -30.95 15.46
N SER A 650 17.86 -30.62 14.42
CA SER A 650 18.81 -31.56 13.80
C SER A 650 20.12 -31.64 14.59
N TRP A 651 20.49 -30.58 15.31
CA TRP A 651 21.70 -30.57 16.15
C TRP A 651 21.48 -31.31 17.47
N LYS A 652 21.82 -32.62 17.48
CA LYS A 652 21.72 -33.47 18.67
C LYS A 652 22.84 -33.18 19.70
N PRO A 653 22.63 -33.49 21.00
CA PRO A 653 23.64 -33.31 22.04
C PRO A 653 24.92 -34.14 21.84
N ASP A 654 24.81 -35.28 21.15
CA ASP A 654 25.93 -36.15 20.76
C ASP A 654 26.78 -35.57 19.61
N GLY A 655 26.36 -34.44 19.04
CA GLY A 655 27.03 -33.78 17.92
C GLY A 655 26.68 -34.35 16.55
N GLN A 656 25.82 -35.37 16.46
CA GLN A 656 25.38 -35.94 15.18
C GLN A 656 24.27 -35.10 14.54
N ILE A 657 24.41 -34.84 13.25
CA ILE A 657 23.49 -34.06 12.43
C ILE A 657 22.96 -35.03 11.36
N PRO A 658 21.65 -35.37 11.40
CA PRO A 658 21.05 -36.23 10.39
C PRO A 658 20.95 -35.51 9.04
N PRO A 659 20.72 -36.23 7.93
CA PRO A 659 20.46 -35.61 6.63
C PRO A 659 19.22 -34.71 6.66
N VAL A 660 19.20 -33.66 5.82
CA VAL A 660 18.08 -32.70 5.74
C VAL A 660 16.73 -33.39 5.52
N SER A 661 16.68 -34.44 4.70
CA SER A 661 15.47 -35.23 4.46
C SER A 661 14.91 -35.87 5.73
N VAL A 662 15.79 -36.37 6.62
CA VAL A 662 15.40 -36.95 7.91
C VAL A 662 14.94 -35.85 8.86
N SER A 663 15.64 -34.70 8.90
CA SER A 663 15.23 -33.54 9.69
C SER A 663 13.85 -33.01 9.29
N LEU A 664 13.59 -32.88 7.98
CA LEU A 664 12.30 -32.45 7.44
C LEU A 664 11.18 -33.48 7.67
N ASN A 665 11.49 -34.78 7.58
CA ASN A 665 10.56 -35.83 7.96
C ASN A 665 10.19 -35.74 9.45
N ARG A 666 11.16 -35.49 10.34
CA ARG A 666 10.92 -35.30 11.78
C ARG A 666 10.06 -34.05 12.04
N TYR A 667 10.39 -32.94 11.38
CA TYR A 667 9.62 -31.70 11.42
C TYR A 667 8.16 -31.92 11.02
N SER A 668 7.95 -32.58 9.87
CA SER A 668 6.61 -32.80 9.29
C SER A 668 5.76 -33.78 10.12
N ASN A 669 6.38 -34.74 10.80
CA ASN A 669 5.66 -35.73 11.61
C ASN A 669 5.34 -35.26 13.03
N LEU A 670 6.23 -34.46 13.64
CA LEU A 670 6.15 -34.12 15.07
C LEU A 670 5.99 -32.62 15.30
N LEU A 671 6.89 -31.81 14.74
CA LEU A 671 6.99 -30.41 15.14
C LEU A 671 5.83 -29.58 14.58
N ILE A 672 5.49 -29.74 13.30
CA ILE A 672 4.41 -28.98 12.68
C ILE A 672 3.06 -29.22 13.37
N ARG A 673 2.81 -30.45 13.84
CA ARG A 673 1.57 -30.80 14.59
C ARG A 673 1.43 -30.03 15.91
N ARG A 674 2.54 -29.61 16.52
CA ARG A 674 2.56 -28.77 17.73
C ARG A 674 2.57 -27.29 17.38
N LEU A 675 3.29 -26.90 16.33
CA LEU A 675 3.41 -25.50 15.93
C LEU A 675 2.12 -24.94 15.32
N LEU A 676 1.31 -25.74 14.63
CA LEU A 676 0.03 -25.27 14.08
C LEU A 676 -0.93 -24.76 15.16
N PRO A 677 -1.32 -25.54 16.20
CA PRO A 677 -2.17 -25.03 17.26
C PRO A 677 -1.48 -23.93 18.07
N ALA A 678 -0.16 -24.01 18.30
CA ALA A 678 0.58 -22.94 18.97
C ALA A 678 0.53 -21.61 18.19
N SER A 679 0.67 -21.66 16.87
CA SER A 679 0.59 -20.47 16.01
C SER A 679 -0.80 -19.85 16.02
N PHE A 680 -1.86 -20.66 16.06
CA PHE A 680 -3.23 -20.19 16.22
C PHE A 680 -3.42 -19.50 17.58
N ILE A 681 -3.02 -20.16 18.68
CA ILE A 681 -3.14 -19.60 20.04
C ILE A 681 -2.37 -18.29 20.17
N PHE A 682 -1.14 -18.25 19.66
CA PHE A 682 -0.30 -17.05 19.70
C PHE A 682 -0.90 -15.89 18.89
N SER A 683 -1.63 -16.20 17.81
CA SER A 683 -2.35 -15.22 16.98
C SER A 683 -3.54 -14.56 17.67
N VAL A 684 -4.09 -15.18 18.72
CA VAL A 684 -5.19 -14.63 19.56
C VAL A 684 -4.65 -13.79 20.72
N VAL A 685 -3.35 -13.89 21.04
CA VAL A 685 -2.73 -13.06 22.08
C VAL A 685 -2.71 -11.60 21.60
N PRO A 686 -3.19 -10.63 22.41
CA PRO A 686 -3.27 -9.21 22.03
C PRO A 686 -1.90 -8.54 22.06
N LEU A 687 -1.02 -8.93 21.14
CA LEU A 687 0.30 -8.34 20.96
C LEU A 687 0.19 -7.00 20.21
N PRO A 688 1.13 -6.05 20.42
CA PRO A 688 1.19 -4.83 19.62
C PRO A 688 1.30 -5.16 18.13
N LYS A 689 0.68 -4.32 17.28
CA LYS A 689 0.63 -4.53 15.80
C LYS A 689 2.00 -4.60 15.13
N SER A 690 3.06 -4.15 15.81
CA SER A 690 4.46 -4.28 15.36
C SER A 690 5.03 -5.70 15.46
N TYR A 691 4.31 -6.65 16.07
CA TYR A 691 4.80 -8.01 16.29
C TYR A 691 3.96 -9.08 15.59
N TYR A 692 4.57 -10.25 15.39
CA TYR A 692 4.02 -11.46 14.81
C TYR A 692 3.41 -11.24 13.41
N LEU A 693 2.08 -11.18 13.32
CA LEU A 693 1.33 -10.90 12.09
C LEU A 693 0.61 -9.55 12.12
N GLY A 694 0.74 -8.78 13.20
CA GLY A 694 0.14 -7.45 13.31
C GLY A 694 -1.40 -7.43 13.39
N ASN A 695 -2.04 -8.54 13.72
CA ASN A 695 -3.49 -8.69 13.81
C ASN A 695 -4.08 -8.36 15.19
N ALA A 696 -3.27 -7.90 16.15
CA ALA A 696 -3.67 -7.44 17.49
C ALA A 696 -4.51 -8.42 18.33
N GLY A 697 -4.45 -9.73 18.04
CA GLY A 697 -5.21 -10.75 18.77
C GLY A 697 -6.61 -11.04 18.22
N GLU A 698 -6.98 -10.50 17.06
CA GLU A 698 -8.35 -10.60 16.56
C GLU A 698 -8.72 -12.05 16.15
N PRO A 699 -9.73 -12.69 16.78
CA PRO A 699 -9.97 -14.13 16.63
C PRO A 699 -10.28 -14.59 15.20
N VAL A 700 -10.96 -13.74 14.40
CA VAL A 700 -11.31 -14.05 13.00
C VAL A 700 -10.06 -14.24 12.13
N PHE A 701 -8.95 -13.56 12.48
CA PHE A 701 -7.69 -13.66 11.76
C PHE A 701 -6.71 -14.68 12.36
N ALA A 702 -7.09 -15.39 13.43
CA ALA A 702 -6.22 -16.36 14.09
C ALA A 702 -5.78 -17.50 13.15
N VAL A 703 -6.64 -17.87 12.19
CA VAL A 703 -6.38 -18.92 11.18
C VAL A 703 -5.29 -18.56 10.17
N VAL A 704 -4.97 -17.27 10.02
CA VAL A 704 -3.94 -16.81 9.07
C VAL A 704 -2.55 -17.34 9.47
N ALA A 705 -2.25 -17.41 10.76
CA ALA A 705 -0.97 -17.90 11.27
C ALA A 705 -0.68 -19.38 10.89
N PRO A 706 -1.53 -20.36 11.22
CA PRO A 706 -1.29 -21.74 10.81
C PRO A 706 -1.29 -21.92 9.29
N LEU A 707 -2.03 -21.10 8.54
CA LEU A 707 -1.99 -21.09 7.07
C LEU A 707 -0.61 -20.67 6.55
N ILE A 708 -0.08 -19.52 7.00
CA ILE A 708 1.26 -19.04 6.61
C ILE A 708 2.34 -20.05 7.03
N LEU A 709 2.24 -20.64 8.22
CA LEU A 709 3.18 -21.67 8.68
C LEU A 709 3.15 -22.91 7.78
N THR A 710 1.96 -23.34 7.35
CA THR A 710 1.80 -24.48 6.43
C THR A 710 2.44 -24.19 5.09
N ILE A 711 2.15 -23.01 4.51
CA ILE A 711 2.73 -22.56 3.24
C ILE A 711 4.25 -22.49 3.36
N SER A 712 4.77 -21.80 4.37
CA SER A 712 6.21 -21.66 4.62
C SER A 712 6.90 -23.02 4.78
N SER A 713 6.28 -23.94 5.50
CA SER A 713 6.79 -25.30 5.69
C SER A 713 6.85 -26.10 4.39
N GLY A 714 5.78 -26.07 3.59
CA GLY A 714 5.72 -26.80 2.32
C GLY A 714 6.65 -26.21 1.26
N LEU A 715 6.84 -24.89 1.25
CA LEU A 715 7.85 -24.22 0.42
C LEU A 715 9.25 -24.68 0.79
N VAL A 716 9.62 -24.70 2.09
CA VAL A 716 10.94 -25.21 2.53
C VAL A 716 11.18 -26.67 2.09
N ILE A 717 10.17 -27.54 2.25
CA ILE A 717 10.25 -28.94 1.84
C ILE A 717 10.48 -29.06 0.33
N SER A 718 9.75 -28.27 -0.45
CA SER A 718 9.77 -28.32 -1.91
C SER A 718 11.05 -27.71 -2.48
N THR A 719 11.56 -26.62 -1.88
CA THR A 719 12.88 -26.06 -2.16
C THR A 719 13.98 -27.09 -1.89
N TRP A 720 13.88 -27.90 -0.83
CA TRP A 720 14.85 -28.97 -0.59
C TRP A 720 14.81 -30.07 -1.67
N TRP A 721 13.63 -30.46 -2.16
CA TRP A 721 13.52 -31.40 -3.28
C TRP A 721 14.14 -30.83 -4.55
N PHE A 722 13.88 -29.56 -4.85
CA PHE A 722 14.49 -28.85 -5.97
C PHE A 722 16.02 -28.79 -5.83
N LEU A 723 16.54 -28.43 -4.64
CA LEU A 723 17.97 -28.42 -4.35
C LEU A 723 18.59 -29.81 -4.52
N CYS A 724 17.91 -30.90 -4.14
CA CYS A 724 18.41 -32.25 -4.39
C CYS A 724 18.56 -32.56 -5.89
N VAL A 725 17.60 -32.13 -6.72
CA VAL A 725 17.69 -32.26 -8.18
C VAL A 725 18.85 -31.44 -8.72
N LEU A 726 18.97 -30.19 -8.27
CA LEU A 726 20.07 -29.29 -8.66
C LEU A 726 21.45 -29.86 -8.27
N LEU A 727 21.59 -30.34 -7.04
CA LEU A 727 22.81 -31.00 -6.55
C LEU A 727 23.15 -32.25 -7.37
N ALA A 728 22.16 -33.03 -7.80
CA ALA A 728 22.38 -34.19 -8.66
C ALA A 728 22.86 -33.78 -10.07
N ILE A 729 22.31 -32.71 -10.65
CA ILE A 729 22.72 -32.16 -11.95
C ILE A 729 24.15 -31.63 -11.86
N VAL A 730 24.43 -30.74 -10.91
CA VAL A 730 25.77 -30.15 -10.71
C VAL A 730 26.80 -31.24 -10.36
N GLY A 731 26.42 -32.21 -9.53
CA GLY A 731 27.27 -33.35 -9.18
C GLY A 731 27.63 -34.23 -10.39
N LYS A 732 26.69 -34.45 -11.31
CA LYS A 732 27.00 -35.14 -12.58
C LYS A 732 27.93 -34.32 -13.48
N SER A 733 27.65 -33.04 -13.67
CA SER A 733 28.49 -32.15 -14.50
C SER A 733 29.92 -32.08 -13.96
N THR A 734 30.08 -31.86 -12.66
CA THR A 734 31.40 -31.82 -12.01
C THR A 734 32.17 -33.12 -12.17
N ARG A 735 31.53 -34.29 -12.11
CA ARG A 735 32.18 -35.59 -12.37
C ARG A 735 32.61 -35.75 -13.83
N ILE A 736 31.82 -35.25 -14.78
CA ILE A 736 32.15 -35.28 -16.22
C ILE A 736 33.37 -34.39 -16.51
N PHE A 737 33.41 -33.18 -15.97
CA PHE A 737 34.54 -32.25 -16.15
C PHE A 737 35.78 -32.63 -15.31
N SER A 738 35.59 -33.23 -14.13
CA SER A 738 36.67 -33.63 -13.21
C SER A 738 37.31 -34.98 -13.57
N ARG A 739 36.79 -35.73 -14.56
CA ARG A 739 37.48 -36.90 -15.14
C ARG A 739 38.89 -36.58 -15.70
N ARG A 740 39.29 -35.30 -15.75
CA ARG A 740 40.65 -34.85 -16.10
C ARG A 740 41.52 -34.33 -14.92
N SER A 741 41.04 -34.25 -13.67
CA SER A 741 41.84 -33.63 -12.58
C SER A 741 41.65 -34.16 -11.14
N VAL A 742 41.18 -35.40 -10.95
CA VAL A 742 40.94 -35.98 -9.60
C VAL A 742 42.23 -36.22 -8.77
N GLU A 743 43.43 -36.00 -9.31
CA GLU A 743 44.69 -36.39 -8.65
C GLU A 743 45.37 -35.35 -7.73
N ARG A 744 44.75 -34.19 -7.42
CA ARG A 744 45.45 -33.12 -6.66
C ARG A 744 44.62 -32.32 -5.65
N ARG A 745 43.92 -32.99 -4.71
CA ARG A 745 43.48 -32.31 -3.46
C ARG A 745 44.45 -32.66 -2.33
N ASN A 746 45.57 -31.93 -2.28
CA ASN A 746 46.54 -32.03 -1.18
C ASN A 746 45.88 -31.70 0.16
N GLU A 747 46.31 -32.43 1.19
CA GLU A 747 45.86 -32.29 2.58
C GLU A 747 46.25 -30.92 3.14
N THR A 748 45.27 -30.05 3.37
CA THR A 748 45.49 -28.76 4.03
C THR A 748 44.97 -28.84 5.44
N SER A 749 45.85 -28.64 6.41
CA SER A 749 45.53 -28.72 7.84
C SER A 749 45.02 -27.39 8.41
N SER A 750 45.33 -26.26 7.75
CA SER A 750 45.00 -24.88 8.14
C SER A 750 44.67 -24.04 6.90
N VAL A 751 44.09 -22.85 7.10
CA VAL A 751 43.79 -21.92 6.01
C VAL A 751 45.06 -21.59 5.21
N SER A 752 44.99 -21.71 3.88
CA SER A 752 46.15 -21.41 3.03
C SER A 752 46.40 -19.90 2.97
N ARG A 753 47.67 -19.48 2.84
CA ARG A 753 48.01 -18.06 2.65
C ARG A 753 47.28 -17.44 1.46
N ASN A 754 47.11 -18.20 0.38
CA ASN A 754 46.40 -17.76 -0.81
C ASN A 754 44.90 -17.55 -0.53
N THR A 755 44.28 -18.40 0.28
CA THR A 755 42.88 -18.23 0.72
C THR A 755 42.71 -16.96 1.55
N VAL A 756 43.62 -16.69 2.48
CA VAL A 756 43.60 -15.45 3.28
C VAL A 756 43.72 -14.21 2.38
N ILE A 757 44.64 -14.25 1.40
CA ILE A 757 44.80 -13.18 0.41
C ILE A 757 43.52 -13.01 -0.42
N SER A 758 42.91 -14.10 -0.89
CA SER A 758 41.65 -14.04 -1.65
C SER A 758 40.50 -13.46 -0.83
N ILE A 759 40.34 -13.88 0.44
CA ILE A 759 39.31 -13.33 1.33
C ILE A 759 39.56 -11.84 1.60
N ALA A 760 40.82 -11.44 1.84
CA ALA A 760 41.19 -10.04 2.03
C ALA A 760 40.91 -9.21 0.77
N LEU A 761 41.19 -9.76 -0.42
CA LEU A 761 40.86 -9.13 -1.70
C LEU A 761 39.35 -9.00 -1.88
N VAL A 762 38.57 -10.04 -1.56
CA VAL A 762 37.10 -9.97 -1.60
C VAL A 762 36.59 -8.89 -0.64
N PHE A 763 37.11 -8.80 0.58
CA PHE A 763 36.77 -7.73 1.52
C PHE A 763 37.15 -6.34 1.00
N LEU A 764 38.31 -6.20 0.37
CA LEU A 764 38.74 -4.94 -0.24
C LEU A 764 37.83 -4.55 -1.41
N VAL A 765 37.46 -5.50 -2.28
CA VAL A 765 36.53 -5.26 -3.39
C VAL A 765 35.14 -4.90 -2.87
N ILE A 766 34.66 -5.55 -1.80
CA ILE A 766 33.40 -5.19 -1.16
C ILE A 766 33.48 -3.80 -0.55
N PHE A 767 34.60 -3.46 0.08
CA PHE A 767 34.81 -2.16 0.70
C PHE A 767 34.86 -1.02 -0.33
N LEU A 768 35.37 -1.28 -1.53
CA LEU A 768 35.62 -0.26 -2.55
C LEU A 768 34.57 -0.16 -3.67
N PHE A 769 33.95 -1.27 -4.09
CA PHE A 769 33.23 -1.31 -5.37
C PHE A 769 31.93 -2.11 -5.40
N VAL A 770 31.86 -3.23 -4.66
CA VAL A 770 30.81 -4.23 -4.86
C VAL A 770 30.00 -4.42 -3.58
N PRO A 771 28.66 -4.41 -3.64
CA PRO A 771 27.85 -4.68 -2.45
C PRO A 771 28.11 -6.09 -1.90
N TRP A 772 28.12 -6.23 -0.57
CA TRP A 772 28.37 -7.51 0.12
C TRP A 772 27.43 -8.64 -0.33
N GLN A 773 26.25 -8.28 -0.85
CA GLN A 773 25.22 -9.13 -1.43
C GLN A 773 25.75 -9.98 -2.59
N VAL A 774 26.66 -9.46 -3.41
CA VAL A 774 27.31 -10.22 -4.50
C VAL A 774 28.21 -11.31 -3.93
N ALA A 775 28.98 -10.99 -2.89
CA ALA A 775 29.81 -11.98 -2.20
C ALA A 775 28.96 -13.05 -1.51
N PHE A 776 27.79 -12.69 -0.97
CA PHE A 776 26.84 -13.65 -0.41
C PHE A 776 26.30 -14.61 -1.47
N LEU A 777 25.93 -14.10 -2.65
CA LEU A 777 25.54 -14.93 -3.80
C LEU A 777 26.68 -15.86 -4.23
N GLY A 778 27.90 -15.34 -4.32
CA GLY A 778 29.09 -16.15 -4.61
C GLY A 778 29.31 -17.26 -3.57
N CYS A 779 29.17 -16.94 -2.29
CA CYS A 779 29.20 -17.91 -1.19
C CYS A 779 28.15 -19.00 -1.36
N TRP A 780 26.92 -18.64 -1.74
CA TRP A 780 25.86 -19.62 -1.98
C TRP A 780 26.20 -20.55 -3.15
N VAL A 781 26.73 -20.02 -4.26
CA VAL A 781 27.18 -20.82 -5.42
C VAL A 781 28.30 -21.79 -5.02
N LEU A 782 29.29 -21.31 -4.26
CA LEU A 782 30.37 -22.14 -3.74
C LEU A 782 29.86 -23.22 -2.80
N GLN A 783 28.92 -22.89 -1.91
CA GLN A 783 28.31 -23.86 -1.00
C GLN A 783 27.51 -24.93 -1.77
N LEU A 784 26.78 -24.54 -2.81
CA LEU A 784 26.08 -25.48 -3.70
C LEU A 784 27.07 -26.45 -4.37
N TYR A 785 28.18 -25.91 -4.90
CA TYR A 785 29.24 -26.70 -5.51
C TYR A 785 29.90 -27.68 -4.51
N ASN A 786 30.21 -27.21 -3.30
CA ASN A 786 30.79 -28.02 -2.23
C ASN A 786 29.87 -29.17 -1.83
N CYS A 787 28.57 -28.89 -1.66
CA CYS A 787 27.56 -29.91 -1.37
C CYS A 787 27.42 -30.93 -2.52
N ALA A 788 27.43 -30.48 -3.78
CA ALA A 788 27.32 -31.35 -4.94
C ALA A 788 28.53 -32.28 -5.09
N SER A 789 29.73 -31.75 -4.83
CA SER A 789 30.99 -32.49 -4.91
C SER A 789 31.17 -33.50 -3.78
N ALA A 790 30.51 -33.31 -2.64
CA ALA A 790 30.56 -34.19 -1.48
C ALA A 790 29.56 -35.36 -1.53
N ALA A 791 28.67 -35.41 -2.53
CA ALA A 791 27.66 -36.46 -2.66
C ALA A 791 28.32 -37.82 -2.99
N PRO A 792 28.06 -38.91 -2.23
CA PRO A 792 28.71 -40.19 -2.42
C PRO A 792 28.41 -40.83 -3.80
N GLU A 793 29.35 -41.61 -4.32
CA GLU A 793 29.08 -42.56 -5.41
C GLU A 793 28.07 -43.60 -4.93
N ARG A 794 27.05 -43.87 -5.73
CA ARG A 794 26.36 -45.17 -5.65
C ARG A 794 27.34 -46.17 -6.27
N SER A 795 28.11 -46.84 -5.44
CA SER A 795 28.88 -48.02 -5.83
C SER A 795 27.89 -49.17 -6.10
N GLU A 796 27.36 -49.23 -7.32
CA GLU A 796 27.08 -50.52 -7.96
C GLU A 796 28.43 -50.99 -8.49
N ASP A 797 29.17 -51.70 -7.64
CA ASP A 797 30.22 -52.68 -7.97
C ASP A 797 31.16 -52.81 -6.78
N SER A 798 30.84 -53.78 -5.92
CA SER A 798 31.81 -54.34 -4.98
C SER A 798 31.48 -55.81 -4.75
N SER A 799 31.57 -56.59 -5.84
CA SER A 799 31.87 -58.01 -5.74
C SER A 799 33.33 -58.22 -6.12
N ALA A 800 34.10 -58.62 -5.10
CA ALA A 800 35.39 -59.29 -5.19
C ALA A 800 36.59 -58.48 -5.71
N VAL A 801 37.32 -57.85 -4.80
CA VAL A 801 38.75 -58.18 -4.57
C VAL A 801 39.03 -57.88 -3.09
N ASP A 802 39.41 -58.89 -2.31
CA ASP A 802 40.33 -58.62 -1.19
C ASP A 802 41.21 -59.84 -0.90
N GLY A 803 42.50 -59.65 -1.19
CA GLY A 803 43.59 -60.47 -0.72
C GLY A 803 44.38 -59.68 0.32
N ARG A 804 44.26 -60.12 1.58
CA ARG A 804 45.21 -59.97 2.70
C ARG A 804 45.87 -58.60 2.91
N LEU A 805 45.48 -57.93 4.00
CA LEU A 805 46.39 -57.27 4.97
C LEU A 805 45.65 -57.07 6.30
N THR A 806 46.25 -57.49 7.40
CA THR A 806 45.73 -57.36 8.77
C THR A 806 45.63 -55.89 9.18
N ARG A 807 44.41 -55.30 9.15
CA ARG A 807 44.09 -54.00 9.73
C ARG A 807 43.96 -54.12 11.26
N THR A 808 44.52 -53.18 12.01
CA THR A 808 44.40 -53.16 13.48
C THR A 808 43.07 -52.54 13.91
N SER A 809 42.52 -52.95 15.07
CA SER A 809 41.23 -52.46 15.59
C SER A 809 41.20 -50.95 15.88
N LEU A 810 42.37 -50.32 16.07
CA LEU A 810 42.52 -48.88 16.28
C LEU A 810 42.42 -48.09 14.96
N ASP A 811 42.93 -48.64 13.86
CA ASP A 811 42.82 -48.04 12.53
C ASP A 811 41.38 -48.07 12.01
N GLU A 812 40.67 -49.18 12.25
CA GLU A 812 39.24 -49.29 11.91
C GLU A 812 38.37 -48.30 12.70
N LYS A 813 38.64 -48.11 14.00
CA LYS A 813 37.92 -47.15 14.84
C LYS A 813 38.18 -45.71 14.39
N TYR A 814 39.41 -45.38 14.04
CA TYR A 814 39.79 -44.05 13.54
C TYR A 814 39.17 -43.75 12.17
N GLU A 815 39.23 -44.70 11.22
CA GLU A 815 38.59 -44.53 9.92
C GLU A 815 37.07 -44.38 10.03
N ALA A 816 36.43 -45.13 10.94
CA ALA A 816 35.00 -44.99 11.22
C ALA A 816 34.65 -43.62 11.82
N GLU A 817 35.48 -43.08 12.73
CA GLU A 817 35.30 -41.73 13.30
C GLU A 817 35.45 -40.63 12.23
N VAL A 818 36.43 -40.76 11.34
CA VAL A 818 36.65 -39.82 10.23
C VAL A 818 35.51 -39.89 9.21
N ALA A 819 35.06 -41.09 8.85
CA ALA A 819 33.92 -41.29 7.95
C ALA A 819 32.63 -40.69 8.54
N ASN A 820 32.39 -40.89 9.84
CA ASN A 820 31.25 -40.30 10.54
C ASN A 820 31.35 -38.77 10.59
N ALA A 821 32.53 -38.21 10.89
CA ALA A 821 32.75 -36.76 10.86
C ALA A 821 32.51 -36.17 9.47
N LYS A 822 32.95 -36.84 8.41
CA LYS A 822 32.72 -36.43 7.01
C LYS A 822 31.24 -36.43 6.65
N ALA A 823 30.51 -37.49 7.03
CA ALA A 823 29.06 -37.56 6.82
C ALA A 823 28.32 -36.47 7.59
N ASN A 824 28.73 -36.21 8.83
CA ASN A 824 28.17 -35.15 9.68
C ASN A 824 28.38 -33.76 9.09
N ASN A 825 29.59 -33.47 8.60
CA ASN A 825 29.92 -32.21 7.93
C ASN A 825 29.08 -32.03 6.64
N ALA A 826 28.94 -33.08 5.83
CA ALA A 826 28.11 -33.03 4.62
C ALA A 826 26.63 -32.76 4.93
N ASN A 827 26.11 -33.36 6.00
CA ASN A 827 24.74 -33.11 6.47
C ASN A 827 24.56 -31.67 6.95
N PHE A 828 25.51 -31.12 7.72
CA PHE A 828 25.45 -29.72 8.13
C PHE A 828 25.54 -28.77 6.93
N ASN A 829 26.46 -29.01 5.99
CA ASN A 829 26.61 -28.20 4.79
C ASN A 829 25.34 -28.15 3.95
N SER A 830 24.60 -29.26 3.90
CA SER A 830 23.28 -29.33 3.25
C SER A 830 22.22 -28.49 3.98
N HIS A 831 22.24 -28.47 5.32
CA HIS A 831 21.35 -27.59 6.11
C HIS A 831 21.71 -26.12 5.92
N LEU A 832 23.01 -25.79 5.91
CA LEU A 832 23.49 -24.43 5.66
C LEU A 832 23.11 -23.96 4.26
N LEU A 833 23.22 -24.82 3.24
CA LEU A 833 22.78 -24.52 1.87
C LEU A 833 21.28 -24.19 1.84
N LEU A 834 20.44 -24.98 2.52
CA LEU A 834 19.00 -24.72 2.60
C LEU A 834 18.70 -23.38 3.29
N LEU A 835 19.42 -23.05 4.37
CA LEU A 835 19.29 -21.77 5.09
C LEU A 835 19.69 -20.60 4.19
N MET A 836 20.87 -20.66 3.57
CA MET A 836 21.35 -19.62 2.65
C MET A 836 20.40 -19.43 1.46
N THR A 837 19.80 -20.51 0.95
CA THR A 837 18.80 -20.44 -0.13
C THR A 837 17.59 -19.58 0.26
N TRP A 838 17.13 -19.64 1.51
CA TRP A 838 16.01 -18.82 1.99
C TRP A 838 16.41 -17.43 2.48
N LEU A 839 17.70 -17.17 2.70
CA LEU A 839 18.21 -15.83 2.90
C LEU A 839 18.35 -15.05 1.58
N LEU A 840 18.57 -15.72 0.45
CA LEU A 840 18.71 -15.06 -0.86
C LEU A 840 17.54 -14.13 -1.21
N PRO A 841 16.26 -14.50 -1.05
CA PRO A 841 15.14 -13.58 -1.33
C PRO A 841 15.15 -12.29 -0.50
N LEU A 842 15.75 -12.30 0.69
CA LEU A 842 15.87 -11.09 1.53
C LEU A 842 16.96 -10.13 1.03
N VAL A 843 17.93 -10.67 0.27
CA VAL A 843 19.13 -9.97 -0.19
C VAL A 843 19.03 -9.59 -1.68
N ALA A 844 18.27 -10.36 -2.46
CA ALA A 844 18.10 -10.19 -3.89
C ALA A 844 17.60 -8.81 -4.34
N PRO A 845 16.68 -8.11 -3.62
CA PRO A 845 16.22 -6.80 -4.06
C PRO A 845 17.33 -5.76 -4.18
N ILE A 846 18.26 -5.73 -3.22
CA ILE A 846 19.40 -4.79 -3.25
C ILE A 846 20.37 -5.16 -4.39
N LEU A 847 20.58 -6.47 -4.63
CA LEU A 847 21.38 -6.91 -5.78
C LEU A 847 20.76 -6.45 -7.10
N ALA A 848 19.42 -6.53 -7.24
CA ALA A 848 18.73 -6.06 -8.43
C ALA A 848 18.91 -4.55 -8.63
N VAL A 849 18.89 -3.76 -7.55
CA VAL A 849 19.19 -2.32 -7.59
C VAL A 849 20.61 -2.09 -8.09
N TRP A 850 21.61 -2.78 -7.53
CA TRP A 850 23.00 -2.63 -7.95
C TRP A 850 23.23 -2.98 -9.42
N VAL A 851 22.68 -4.11 -9.90
CA VAL A 851 22.78 -4.51 -11.31
C VAL A 851 22.12 -3.46 -12.21
N ARG A 852 20.94 -2.94 -11.82
CA ARG A 852 20.26 -1.89 -12.58
C ARG A 852 21.08 -0.62 -12.63
N THR A 853 21.59 -0.14 -11.50
CA THR A 853 22.44 1.05 -11.42
C THR A 853 23.72 0.89 -12.23
N LEU A 854 24.36 -0.28 -12.20
CA LEU A 854 25.53 -0.56 -13.04
C LEU A 854 25.20 -0.49 -14.53
N ALA A 855 24.03 -1.00 -14.93
CA ALA A 855 23.57 -0.97 -16.32
C ALA A 855 23.20 0.45 -16.81
N THR A 856 22.66 1.31 -15.94
CA THR A 856 22.19 2.65 -16.32
C THR A 856 23.24 3.74 -16.15
N ALA A 857 24.02 3.69 -15.05
CA ALA A 857 24.98 4.74 -14.69
C ALA A 857 26.45 4.34 -14.93
N GLY A 858 26.71 3.07 -15.27
CA GLY A 858 28.06 2.55 -15.53
C GLY A 858 28.93 2.42 -14.28
N LEU A 859 30.20 2.00 -14.47
CA LEU A 859 31.19 1.80 -13.40
C LEU A 859 31.71 3.10 -12.76
N THR A 860 31.37 4.25 -13.34
CA THR A 860 31.90 5.56 -12.93
C THR A 860 31.13 6.19 -11.77
N THR A 861 29.97 5.64 -11.42
CA THR A 861 29.18 6.09 -10.26
C THR A 861 29.39 5.12 -9.09
N PRO A 862 29.94 5.59 -7.95
CA PRO A 862 30.11 4.73 -6.79
C PRO A 862 28.72 4.30 -6.29
N PHE A 863 28.50 3.00 -6.17
CA PHE A 863 27.36 2.49 -5.42
C PHE A 863 27.66 2.81 -3.94
N ASN A 864 26.86 3.64 -3.30
CA ASN A 864 27.07 3.99 -1.89
C ASN A 864 26.14 3.13 -1.02
N GLY A 865 26.59 2.73 0.18
CA GLY A 865 25.70 2.20 1.23
C GLY A 865 25.95 0.77 1.70
N ASP A 866 26.33 -0.16 0.81
CA ASP A 866 26.35 -1.61 1.11
C ASP A 866 27.74 -2.25 1.14
N HIS A 867 28.72 -1.55 1.69
CA HIS A 867 30.14 -1.97 1.64
C HIS A 867 30.60 -2.65 2.95
N ASN A 868 29.65 -2.93 3.86
CA ASN A 868 29.94 -3.58 5.14
C ASN A 868 30.16 -5.10 4.96
N PHE A 869 31.41 -5.49 4.67
CA PHE A 869 31.79 -6.89 4.50
C PHE A 869 31.57 -7.78 5.75
N LEU A 870 31.41 -7.19 6.94
CA LEU A 870 31.15 -7.96 8.17
C LEU A 870 29.82 -8.73 8.11
N MET A 871 28.89 -8.29 7.26
CA MET A 871 27.60 -8.97 7.05
C MET A 871 27.75 -10.33 6.35
N VAL A 872 28.77 -10.48 5.51
CA VAL A 872 29.03 -11.70 4.73
C VAL A 872 30.23 -12.52 5.26
N ALA A 873 31.13 -11.89 6.03
CA ALA A 873 32.33 -12.53 6.55
C ALA A 873 32.07 -13.87 7.29
N PRO A 874 31.05 -14.01 8.16
CA PRO A 874 30.75 -15.29 8.81
C PRO A 874 30.41 -16.40 7.81
N PHE A 875 29.71 -16.08 6.72
CA PHE A 875 29.37 -17.05 5.68
C PHE A 875 30.60 -17.44 4.87
N LEU A 876 31.45 -16.47 4.49
CA LEU A 876 32.70 -16.73 3.77
C LEU A 876 33.63 -17.68 4.53
N VAL A 877 33.89 -17.37 5.80
CA VAL A 877 34.77 -18.21 6.65
C VAL A 877 34.17 -19.58 6.88
N LEU A 878 32.85 -19.67 7.11
CA LEU A 878 32.17 -20.95 7.34
C LEU A 878 32.19 -21.83 6.08
N VAL A 879 31.84 -21.29 4.92
CA VAL A 879 31.83 -22.01 3.63
C VAL A 879 33.24 -22.43 3.23
N ASP A 880 34.23 -21.56 3.43
CA ASP A 880 35.64 -21.90 3.18
C ASP A 880 36.10 -23.04 4.09
N PHE A 881 35.96 -22.89 5.41
CA PHE A 881 36.35 -23.92 6.38
C PHE A 881 35.68 -25.28 6.09
N ALA A 882 34.39 -25.24 5.76
CA ALA A 882 33.61 -26.40 5.41
C ALA A 882 34.06 -27.12 4.12
N SER A 883 34.77 -26.43 3.23
CA SER A 883 35.22 -26.97 1.94
C SER A 883 36.44 -27.90 2.06
N TRP A 884 37.28 -27.70 3.10
CA TRP A 884 38.54 -28.43 3.25
C TRP A 884 38.65 -29.24 4.56
N THR A 885 37.88 -28.93 5.61
CA THR A 885 37.97 -29.68 6.88
C THR A 885 37.50 -31.13 6.76
N ARG A 886 38.38 -32.08 7.09
CA ARG A 886 38.07 -33.52 7.20
C ARG A 886 37.67 -33.94 8.62
N THR A 887 37.89 -33.08 9.63
CA THR A 887 37.51 -33.32 11.02
C THR A 887 36.16 -32.67 11.32
N GLY A 888 35.49 -33.07 12.40
CA GLY A 888 34.16 -32.53 12.73
C GLY A 888 34.11 -31.00 12.70
N LEU A 889 33.14 -30.43 11.98
CA LEU A 889 33.05 -28.98 11.72
C LEU A 889 33.06 -28.15 13.00
N PHE A 890 32.47 -28.69 14.06
CA PHE A 890 32.30 -28.03 15.34
C PHE A 890 33.08 -28.78 16.42
N SER A 891 34.07 -28.14 17.04
CA SER A 891 34.64 -28.62 18.30
C SER A 891 33.75 -28.22 19.47
N LYS A 892 33.68 -29.06 20.51
CA LYS A 892 33.03 -28.69 21.78
C LYS A 892 33.80 -27.50 22.39
N ALA A 893 33.15 -26.35 22.54
CA ALA A 893 33.77 -25.21 23.22
C ALA A 893 33.66 -25.39 24.75
N ARG A 894 34.65 -24.90 25.51
CA ARG A 894 34.72 -25.08 26.98
C ARG A 894 33.47 -24.55 27.72
N PHE A 895 32.76 -23.57 27.15
CA PHE A 895 31.53 -22.97 27.71
C PHE A 895 30.22 -23.68 27.31
N GLU A 896 30.25 -24.70 26.43
CA GLU A 896 29.04 -25.44 26.01
C GLU A 896 28.45 -26.35 27.09
N GLY A 897 29.08 -26.43 28.26
CA GLY A 897 28.47 -27.05 29.44
C GLY A 897 27.21 -26.32 29.94
N VAL A 898 27.00 -25.05 29.55
CA VAL A 898 25.88 -24.21 30.04
C VAL A 898 24.83 -23.95 28.95
N VAL A 899 25.22 -23.55 27.74
CA VAL A 899 24.28 -23.30 26.62
C VAL A 899 24.87 -23.81 25.29
N SER A 900 24.15 -24.70 24.62
CA SER A 900 24.55 -25.24 23.31
C SER A 900 24.34 -24.22 22.18
N ALA A 901 25.29 -24.15 21.23
CA ALA A 901 25.22 -23.24 20.08
C ALA A 901 23.96 -23.39 19.20
N ARG A 902 23.24 -24.52 19.29
CA ARG A 902 21.96 -24.72 18.60
C ARG A 902 20.92 -23.64 18.97
N TRP A 903 20.95 -23.11 20.20
CA TRP A 903 20.01 -22.10 20.68
C TRP A 903 20.08 -20.78 19.89
N LEU A 904 21.20 -20.50 19.20
CA LEU A 904 21.31 -19.37 18.29
C LEU A 904 20.32 -19.48 17.11
N PHE A 905 20.07 -20.69 16.61
CA PHE A 905 19.06 -20.93 15.56
C PHE A 905 17.62 -20.87 16.10
N ALA A 906 17.41 -21.23 17.37
CA ALA A 906 16.11 -21.00 18.02
C ALA A 906 15.82 -19.49 18.16
N MET A 907 16.83 -18.70 18.54
CA MET A 907 16.71 -17.24 18.58
C MET A 907 16.44 -16.65 17.19
N ALA A 908 17.16 -17.09 16.16
CA ALA A 908 16.91 -16.66 14.78
C ALA A 908 15.48 -17.02 14.33
N ALA A 909 14.97 -18.19 14.71
CA ALA A 909 13.58 -18.57 14.45
C ALA A 909 12.57 -17.66 15.17
N VAL A 910 12.81 -17.31 16.44
CA VAL A 910 11.97 -16.37 17.19
C VAL A 910 11.94 -15.01 16.51
N VAL A 911 13.11 -14.48 16.11
CA VAL A 911 13.21 -13.21 15.37
C VAL A 911 12.40 -13.29 14.07
N ALA A 912 12.55 -14.36 13.30
CA ALA A 912 11.82 -14.57 12.05
C ALA A 912 10.30 -14.60 12.23
N PHE A 913 9.79 -15.30 13.25
CA PHE A 913 8.35 -15.42 13.50
C PHE A 913 7.74 -14.17 14.13
N VAL A 914 8.47 -13.48 15.01
CA VAL A 914 7.92 -12.40 15.85
C VAL A 914 8.20 -11.01 15.30
N ALA A 915 9.38 -10.74 14.75
CA ALA A 915 9.76 -9.43 14.23
C ALA A 915 9.97 -9.40 12.71
N GLY A 916 10.22 -10.57 12.11
CA GLY A 916 10.57 -10.68 10.69
C GLY A 916 9.47 -10.20 9.74
N SER A 917 8.20 -10.41 10.11
CA SER A 917 7.06 -9.99 9.26
C SER A 917 6.99 -8.49 9.04
N ILE A 918 7.41 -7.68 10.03
CA ILE A 918 7.47 -6.21 9.90
C ILE A 918 8.81 -5.74 9.37
N LYS A 919 9.91 -6.34 9.84
CA LYS A 919 11.29 -5.95 9.52
C LYS A 919 12.10 -7.13 8.99
N PRO A 920 11.90 -7.53 7.72
CA PRO A 920 12.61 -8.64 7.10
C PRO A 920 14.14 -8.59 7.23
N TYR A 921 14.77 -7.41 7.14
CA TYR A 921 16.23 -7.27 7.23
C TYR A 921 16.82 -7.76 8.56
N ILE A 922 16.09 -7.63 9.67
CA ILE A 922 16.55 -8.09 10.99
C ILE A 922 16.72 -9.61 11.01
N VAL A 923 15.97 -10.36 10.20
CA VAL A 923 16.10 -11.82 10.11
C VAL A 923 17.45 -12.20 9.52
N PHE A 924 17.90 -11.50 8.47
CA PHE A 924 19.23 -11.71 7.92
C PHE A 924 20.31 -11.39 8.96
N HIS A 925 20.18 -10.26 9.66
CA HIS A 925 21.12 -9.84 10.69
C HIS A 925 21.20 -10.87 11.83
N ALA A 926 20.06 -11.39 12.30
CA ALA A 926 20.03 -12.40 13.35
C ALA A 926 20.75 -13.69 12.94
N VAL A 927 20.57 -14.15 11.70
CA VAL A 927 21.29 -15.33 11.19
C VAL A 927 22.78 -15.04 11.01
N ALA A 928 23.15 -13.88 10.45
CA ALA A 928 24.55 -13.48 10.29
C ALA A 928 25.27 -13.41 11.64
N ILE A 929 24.65 -12.82 12.66
CA ILE A 929 25.17 -12.75 14.04
C ILE A 929 25.28 -14.16 14.64
N ALA A 930 24.26 -15.00 14.48
CA ALA A 930 24.31 -16.40 14.96
C ALA A 930 25.50 -17.16 14.35
N LEU A 931 25.73 -17.02 13.05
CA LEU A 931 26.87 -17.63 12.38
C LEU A 931 28.21 -16.98 12.79
N ALA A 932 28.26 -15.67 13.01
CA ALA A 932 29.45 -14.97 13.49
C ALA A 932 29.91 -15.51 14.85
N ILE A 933 28.96 -15.73 15.78
CA ILE A 933 29.22 -16.32 17.09
C ILE A 933 29.73 -17.76 16.92
N ILE A 934 29.10 -18.57 16.05
CA ILE A 934 29.54 -19.95 15.78
C ILE A 934 30.95 -19.97 15.21
N VAL A 935 31.24 -19.14 14.20
CA VAL A 935 32.55 -19.04 13.57
C VAL A 935 33.59 -18.64 14.61
N SER A 936 33.34 -17.59 15.38
CA SER A 936 34.30 -17.07 16.37
C SER A 936 34.59 -18.06 17.50
N THR A 937 33.58 -18.77 17.99
CA THR A 937 33.70 -19.66 19.16
C THR A 937 34.12 -21.09 18.82
N LYS A 938 33.73 -21.62 17.66
CA LYS A 938 33.93 -23.04 17.30
C LYS A 938 34.92 -23.30 16.18
N ILE A 939 35.12 -22.31 15.29
CA ILE A 939 35.94 -22.47 14.10
C ILE A 939 37.22 -21.64 14.22
N GLY A 940 37.15 -20.41 14.73
CA GLY A 940 38.19 -19.40 14.67
C GLY A 940 39.59 -19.92 15.02
N ARG A 941 39.75 -20.58 16.17
CA ARG A 941 41.06 -21.14 16.57
C ARG A 941 41.58 -22.18 15.56
N ARG A 942 40.73 -23.12 15.14
CA ARG A 942 41.07 -24.23 14.21
C ARG A 942 41.26 -23.76 12.77
N TYR A 943 40.60 -22.68 12.38
CA TYR A 943 40.77 -22.05 11.08
C TYR A 943 42.22 -21.60 10.86
N TRP A 944 42.80 -20.96 11.89
CA TRP A 944 44.16 -20.43 11.85
C TRP A 944 45.24 -21.47 12.21
N THR A 945 45.06 -22.24 13.29
CA THR A 945 46.12 -23.13 13.79
C THR A 945 46.08 -24.54 13.21
N GLY A 946 45.05 -24.85 12.43
CA GLY A 946 44.74 -26.20 11.99
C GLY A 946 44.26 -27.12 13.11
N SER A 947 43.85 -28.35 12.74
CA SER A 947 43.43 -29.36 13.72
C SER A 947 44.65 -29.81 14.54
N PRO A 948 44.57 -29.91 15.88
CA PRO A 948 45.70 -30.39 16.68
C PRO A 948 46.10 -31.80 16.21
N SER A 949 47.36 -31.94 15.79
CA SER A 949 47.93 -33.25 15.47
C SER A 949 48.04 -34.08 16.75
N LYS A 950 47.89 -35.41 16.64
CA LYS A 950 47.97 -36.38 17.75
C LYS A 950 49.29 -36.31 18.56
N ALA A 951 50.26 -35.46 18.20
CA ALA A 951 51.58 -35.39 18.82
C ALA A 951 51.66 -34.53 20.10
N ALA A 952 50.57 -33.85 20.53
CA ALA A 952 50.61 -32.94 21.67
C ALA A 952 50.08 -33.51 23.01
N ASN A 953 49.57 -34.75 23.03
CA ASN A 953 49.29 -35.49 24.25
C ASN A 953 50.01 -36.84 24.13
N ALA A 954 51.29 -36.84 24.48
CA ALA A 954 51.97 -38.06 24.92
C ALA A 954 51.28 -38.64 26.16
#